data_AF-A0A8H4K690-F1
#
_entry.id   AF-A0A8H4K690-F1
#
_cell.length_a   1.000
_cell.length_b   1.000
_cell.length_c   1.000
_cell.angle_alpha   90.00
_cell.angle_beta   90.00
_cell.angle_gamma   90.00
#
_symmetry.space_group_name_H-M   'P 1'
#
loop_
_entity.id
_entity.type
_entity.pdbx_description
1 polymer ?
#
loop_
_entity_poly.entity_id
_entity_poly.type
_entity_poly.pdbx_seq_one_letter_code
_entity_poly.pdbx_strand_id
1 'polypeptide(L)'
;MACGCIENPTARRNETVLNDGLLRYLGFLNAERIVLTSPEALHEVLVTKNYSFPKPASLRETAGRFLGLGLILSEGDAHKMQRRSMNSAFAPRNIKALYSLLWENTREMVDRTTVERGDGMVEVEEWASRITLDLIGVAGLGRDFGAVQDEKNKLVKTYNVVFQPSSQAQMLHLIESLVPAWILTTLPIKFNSDIGQAARSIRETCREIISSKQKKLTEKKLDDMDIMSEAIRTGTFTDDGLIDQAMTLLAAGHDTTGAAFTWGVYLLAKHPEVQQRLRQEIRQRLPPLKAAKESPISSVNIDIMPYLQAVCSEILRFYAPVPQTLREAAEDTTITGQFIPKGTRIVIAPWATDRASSLWGPDAHVFSPDRWLYESAHGGAAKRTMGAGTSDKMLTILVIGKGGREHALAWKLGQAKSVDHVFVFPGNAGTQEGASNISNISNLTGAIADYHGLAQRAKELKVGLVVVGPDEDVVKGIDKFFRDVNIPCFAPSLEAAELEGSKVFAKGFMARNNIPTAEYRSFDKLEDALSYVRAVDHRIVIKADGLAAGKGVILPETKEEALEELRIIMEEGKFSTAGSSVVIEEYMEGDEISLLTFSDGETFYSLPPGQDHKRALEGNKGPNTGGMGVYSPVPFVTEQMLNQIDESILKPTFAAMKAEGRCFMGLLFTGIMFTPFGPKVIEYNVRFGDPETQSSMLLISPDTDLAAILLSCTNGTLSQTTLNLRPGFVCNVVIASGGYPGKYETGKAITLQSPTEDVVIFHAGTRKDEKDGVLRTAGGRVFSVAAYGDTIQEAIRKAYKGVECVSFEPMVFRKDIASRYATS
;
A
#
# COMPACT_ATOMS: atom_id res chain seq x y z
N MET A 1 12.05 -35.11 -11.00
CA MET A 1 12.85 -33.93 -11.43
C MET A 1 14.03 -33.61 -10.47
N ALA A 2 14.61 -34.62 -9.80
CA ALA A 2 15.75 -34.43 -8.90
C ALA A 2 17.08 -34.73 -9.61
N CYS A 3 17.66 -33.74 -10.27
CA CYS A 3 19.08 -33.76 -10.67
C CYS A 3 19.63 -32.34 -10.59
N GLY A 4 19.66 -31.80 -9.37
CA GLY A 4 20.27 -30.51 -9.04
C GLY A 4 21.76 -30.59 -8.70
N CYS A 5 22.41 -31.75 -8.85
CA CYS A 5 23.82 -31.96 -8.49
C CYS A 5 24.79 -31.96 -9.68
N ILE A 6 24.30 -31.77 -10.90
CA ILE A 6 25.13 -31.65 -12.10
C ILE A 6 25.12 -30.19 -12.52
N GLU A 7 26.28 -29.58 -12.75
CA GLU A 7 26.43 -28.21 -13.26
C GLU A 7 25.37 -27.93 -14.34
N ASN A 8 24.37 -27.10 -14.03
CA ASN A 8 23.36 -26.76 -15.02
C ASN A 8 24.02 -25.86 -16.07
N PRO A 9 24.14 -26.29 -17.34
CA PRO A 9 24.84 -25.53 -18.36
C PRO A 9 24.24 -24.12 -18.57
N THR A 10 22.95 -23.96 -18.30
CA THR A 10 22.25 -22.67 -18.38
C THR A 10 22.70 -21.71 -17.29
N ALA A 11 22.92 -22.18 -16.06
CA ALA A 11 23.40 -21.34 -14.95
C ALA A 11 24.85 -20.88 -15.21
N ARG A 12 25.73 -21.79 -15.62
CA ARG A 12 27.10 -21.46 -15.97
C ARG A 12 27.18 -20.48 -17.14
N ARG A 13 26.36 -20.65 -18.19
CA ARG A 13 26.31 -19.73 -19.32
C ARG A 13 25.77 -18.35 -18.92
N ASN A 14 24.82 -18.28 -18.00
CA ASN A 14 24.30 -17.01 -17.48
C ASN A 14 25.40 -16.14 -16.84
N GLU A 15 26.36 -16.78 -16.17
CA GLU A 15 27.45 -16.07 -15.49
C GLU A 15 28.67 -15.81 -16.38
N THR A 16 28.92 -16.66 -17.37
CA THR A 16 30.16 -16.63 -18.17
C THR A 16 30.00 -16.00 -19.55
N VAL A 17 28.78 -15.91 -20.07
CA VAL A 17 28.51 -15.35 -21.40
C VAL A 17 27.92 -13.96 -21.22
N LEU A 18 28.59 -12.94 -21.74
CA LEU A 18 28.09 -11.57 -21.75
C LEU A 18 26.75 -11.53 -22.50
N ASN A 19 25.71 -10.99 -21.85
CA ASN A 19 24.36 -10.98 -22.39
C ASN A 19 23.61 -9.72 -21.96
N ASP A 20 22.87 -9.11 -22.89
CA ASP A 20 22.06 -7.90 -22.64
C ASP A 20 20.65 -8.27 -22.15
N GLY A 21 20.59 -9.15 -21.15
CA GLY A 21 19.35 -9.67 -20.56
C GLY A 21 18.65 -10.81 -21.31
N LEU A 22 19.20 -11.21 -22.46
CA LEU A 22 18.76 -12.37 -23.25
C LEU A 22 19.95 -13.21 -23.71
N LEU A 23 19.90 -14.53 -23.48
CA LEU A 23 20.84 -15.50 -24.03
C LEU A 23 20.20 -16.27 -25.19
N ARG A 24 20.68 -16.02 -26.41
CA ARG A 24 20.23 -16.72 -27.62
C ARG A 24 21.10 -17.95 -27.89
N TYR A 25 20.47 -19.08 -28.18
CA TYR A 25 21.18 -20.28 -28.61
C TYR A 25 20.33 -21.10 -29.58
N LEU A 26 20.99 -21.85 -30.45
CA LEU A 26 20.32 -22.75 -31.38
C LEU A 26 20.06 -24.10 -30.71
N GLY A 27 18.80 -24.51 -30.74
CA GLY A 27 18.36 -25.83 -30.30
C GLY A 27 18.36 -26.84 -31.44
N PHE A 28 17.57 -27.89 -31.25
CA PHE A 28 17.35 -28.93 -32.26
C PHE A 28 16.82 -28.34 -33.58
N LEU A 29 17.30 -28.85 -34.74
CA LEU A 29 17.00 -28.35 -36.10
C LEU A 29 17.31 -26.85 -36.33
N ASN A 30 18.33 -26.30 -35.66
CA ASN A 30 18.66 -24.87 -35.72
C ASN A 30 17.49 -23.95 -35.32
N ALA A 31 16.53 -24.45 -34.55
CA ALA A 31 15.46 -23.62 -34.01
C ALA A 31 16.01 -22.71 -32.91
N GLU A 32 15.77 -21.41 -33.02
CA GLU A 32 16.21 -20.43 -32.03
C GLU A 32 15.51 -20.65 -30.67
N ARG A 33 16.30 -20.54 -29.60
CA ARG A 33 15.83 -20.50 -28.22
C ARG A 33 16.45 -19.31 -27.50
N ILE A 34 15.67 -18.71 -26.60
CA ILE A 34 16.07 -17.54 -25.84
C ILE A 34 15.91 -17.84 -24.36
N VAL A 35 16.98 -17.75 -23.57
CA VAL A 35 16.89 -17.75 -22.10
C VAL A 35 16.76 -16.33 -21.61
N LEU A 36 15.77 -16.07 -20.76
CA LEU A 36 15.62 -14.80 -20.08
C LEU A 36 16.60 -14.75 -18.91
N THR A 37 17.45 -13.73 -18.88
CA THR A 37 18.52 -13.61 -17.87
C THR A 37 18.41 -12.33 -17.05
N SER A 38 17.65 -11.33 -17.51
CA SER A 38 17.38 -10.13 -16.73
C SER A 38 15.96 -10.08 -16.16
N PRO A 39 15.77 -9.37 -15.04
CA PRO A 39 14.45 -9.14 -14.44
C PRO A 39 13.49 -8.36 -15.34
N GLU A 40 13.99 -7.43 -16.16
CA GLU A 40 13.20 -6.67 -17.13
C GLU A 40 12.62 -7.61 -18.19
N ALA A 41 13.44 -8.52 -18.72
CA ALA A 41 13.01 -9.52 -19.70
C ALA A 41 12.00 -10.51 -19.09
N LEU A 42 12.23 -10.95 -17.86
CA LEU A 42 11.30 -11.80 -17.11
C LEU A 42 9.95 -11.09 -16.89
N HIS A 43 9.98 -9.83 -16.46
CA HIS A 43 8.79 -9.00 -16.25
C HIS A 43 8.02 -8.82 -17.56
N GLU A 44 8.71 -8.51 -18.65
CA GLU A 44 8.08 -8.31 -19.94
C GLU A 44 7.35 -9.56 -20.43
N VAL A 45 8.01 -10.73 -20.37
CA VAL A 45 7.41 -11.99 -20.83
C VAL A 45 6.31 -12.51 -19.89
N LEU A 46 6.47 -12.36 -18.57
CA LEU A 46 5.54 -12.94 -17.59
C LEU A 46 4.38 -12.02 -17.19
N VAL A 47 4.53 -10.69 -17.36
CA VAL A 47 3.57 -9.70 -16.86
C VAL A 47 3.01 -8.85 -17.99
N THR A 48 3.83 -8.10 -18.73
CA THR A 48 3.31 -7.09 -19.68
C THR A 48 2.85 -7.70 -21.00
N LYS A 49 3.58 -8.72 -21.51
CA LYS A 49 3.30 -9.41 -22.78
C LYS A 49 2.93 -10.88 -22.60
N ASN A 50 2.41 -11.26 -21.42
CA ASN A 50 2.14 -12.67 -21.09
C ASN A 50 1.24 -13.42 -22.09
N TYR A 51 0.32 -12.75 -22.78
CA TYR A 51 -0.53 -13.36 -23.81
C TYR A 51 0.14 -13.48 -25.19
N SER A 52 1.20 -12.71 -25.46
CA SER A 52 2.04 -12.87 -26.66
C SER A 52 3.05 -14.02 -26.49
N PHE A 53 3.22 -14.50 -25.25
CA PHE A 53 4.10 -15.62 -24.92
C PHE A 53 3.33 -16.74 -24.20
N PRO A 54 2.38 -17.45 -24.85
CA PRO A 54 1.69 -18.57 -24.26
C PRO A 54 2.63 -19.76 -23.96
N LYS A 55 2.17 -20.69 -23.12
CA LYS A 55 2.84 -21.99 -22.96
C LYS A 55 2.78 -22.77 -24.28
N PRO A 56 3.86 -23.47 -24.68
CA PRO A 56 3.86 -24.29 -25.90
C PRO A 56 2.73 -25.32 -25.88
N ALA A 57 2.12 -25.59 -27.05
CA ALA A 57 1.01 -26.54 -27.16
C ALA A 57 1.35 -27.93 -26.62
N SER A 58 2.55 -28.44 -26.93
CA SER A 58 3.02 -29.75 -26.44
C SER A 58 3.09 -29.83 -24.92
N LEU A 59 3.50 -28.75 -24.26
CA LEU A 59 3.55 -28.66 -22.80
C LEU A 59 2.14 -28.70 -22.21
N ARG A 60 1.18 -27.97 -22.81
CA ARG A 60 -0.21 -27.96 -22.36
C ARG A 60 -0.89 -29.31 -22.55
N GLU A 61 -0.67 -29.97 -23.69
CA GLU A 61 -1.22 -31.30 -23.98
C GLU A 61 -0.68 -32.36 -23.03
N THR A 62 0.63 -32.36 -22.80
CA THR A 62 1.29 -33.35 -21.93
C THR A 62 0.94 -33.14 -20.46
N ALA A 63 1.04 -31.91 -19.97
CA ALA A 63 0.72 -31.58 -18.57
C ALA A 63 -0.78 -31.63 -18.28
N GLY A 64 -1.63 -31.29 -19.27
CA GLY A 64 -3.08 -31.28 -19.13
C GLY A 64 -3.69 -32.65 -18.81
N ARG A 65 -2.99 -33.74 -19.16
CA ARG A 65 -3.41 -35.11 -18.81
C ARG A 65 -3.58 -35.31 -17.30
N PHE A 66 -2.73 -34.70 -16.48
CA PHE A 66 -2.74 -34.88 -15.03
C PHE A 66 -3.04 -33.59 -14.24
N LEU A 67 -2.84 -32.40 -14.84
CA LEU A 67 -3.22 -31.11 -14.24
C LEU A 67 -4.66 -30.69 -14.59
N GLY A 68 -5.28 -31.25 -15.64
CA GLY A 68 -6.49 -30.69 -16.23
C GLY A 68 -6.23 -29.36 -16.97
N LEU A 69 -7.20 -28.83 -17.72
CA LEU A 69 -7.09 -27.54 -18.40
C LEU A 69 -7.59 -26.37 -17.50
N GLY A 70 -7.13 -26.40 -16.24
CA GLY A 70 -7.44 -25.37 -15.26
C GLY A 70 -6.56 -24.13 -15.38
N LEU A 71 -6.55 -23.30 -14.31
CA LEU A 71 -5.95 -21.97 -14.33
C LEU A 71 -4.46 -21.93 -14.76
N ILE A 72 -3.70 -22.99 -14.49
CA ILE A 72 -2.26 -23.05 -14.80
C ILE A 72 -2.00 -23.24 -16.30
N LEU A 73 -2.81 -24.04 -16.99
CA LEU A 73 -2.59 -24.42 -18.39
C LEU A 73 -3.50 -23.71 -19.38
N SER A 74 -4.56 -23.05 -18.91
CA SER A 74 -5.38 -22.19 -19.76
C SER A 74 -4.55 -21.02 -20.29
N GLU A 75 -4.90 -20.55 -21.49
CA GLU A 75 -4.25 -19.42 -22.17
C GLU A 75 -5.31 -18.50 -22.79
N GLY A 76 -4.92 -17.27 -23.11
CA GLY A 76 -5.78 -16.30 -23.78
C GLY A 76 -7.08 -16.00 -23.01
N ASP A 77 -8.21 -15.99 -23.72
CA ASP A 77 -9.50 -15.61 -23.13
C ASP A 77 -10.05 -16.63 -22.14
N ALA A 78 -9.74 -17.93 -22.34
CA ALA A 78 -10.06 -18.96 -21.37
C ALA A 78 -9.36 -18.69 -20.03
N HIS A 79 -8.06 -18.35 -20.07
CA HIS A 79 -7.32 -17.98 -18.86
C HIS A 79 -7.90 -16.72 -18.19
N LYS A 80 -8.23 -15.67 -18.96
CA LYS A 80 -8.85 -14.45 -18.41
C LYS A 80 -10.16 -14.76 -17.69
N MET A 81 -11.02 -15.57 -18.28
CA MET A 81 -12.29 -16.00 -17.70
C MET A 81 -12.05 -16.80 -16.41
N GLN A 82 -11.26 -17.88 -16.49
CA GLN A 82 -10.98 -18.74 -15.34
C GLN A 82 -10.33 -17.96 -14.18
N ARG A 83 -9.36 -17.08 -14.47
CA ARG A 83 -8.72 -16.21 -13.46
C ARG A 83 -9.75 -15.30 -12.79
N ARG A 84 -10.59 -14.63 -13.57
CA ARG A 84 -11.63 -13.74 -13.03
C ARG A 84 -12.59 -14.50 -12.12
N SER A 85 -12.99 -15.71 -12.49
CA SER A 85 -13.92 -16.54 -11.72
C SER A 85 -13.28 -17.15 -10.47
N MET A 86 -11.99 -17.47 -10.51
CA MET A 86 -11.27 -17.99 -9.33
C MET A 86 -10.80 -16.90 -8.37
N ASN A 87 -10.73 -15.63 -8.78
CA ASN A 87 -10.20 -14.54 -7.95
C ASN A 87 -10.89 -14.40 -6.59
N SER A 88 -12.20 -14.66 -6.48
CA SER A 88 -12.90 -14.62 -5.19
C SER A 88 -12.39 -15.71 -4.25
N ALA A 89 -12.17 -16.93 -4.75
CA ALA A 89 -11.67 -18.05 -3.97
C ALA A 89 -10.25 -17.79 -3.43
N PHE A 90 -9.44 -17.04 -4.16
CA PHE A 90 -8.09 -16.62 -3.75
C PHE A 90 -8.01 -15.24 -3.06
N ALA A 91 -9.15 -14.64 -2.71
CA ALA A 91 -9.15 -13.37 -1.99
C ALA A 91 -8.39 -13.51 -0.64
N PRO A 92 -7.61 -12.50 -0.21
CA PRO A 92 -6.80 -12.59 1.01
C PRO A 92 -7.59 -13.05 2.24
N ARG A 93 -8.84 -12.58 2.40
CA ARG A 93 -9.73 -13.02 3.49
C ARG A 93 -9.98 -14.53 3.50
N ASN A 94 -10.15 -15.13 2.32
CA ASN A 94 -10.47 -16.54 2.16
C ASN A 94 -9.23 -17.40 2.42
N ILE A 95 -8.05 -16.95 1.95
CA ILE A 95 -6.77 -17.62 2.24
C ILE A 95 -6.42 -17.52 3.73
N LYS A 96 -6.60 -16.34 4.35
CA LYS A 96 -6.33 -16.13 5.79
C LYS A 96 -7.23 -16.98 6.68
N ALA A 97 -8.43 -17.30 6.25
CA ALA A 97 -9.34 -18.18 6.98
C ALA A 97 -8.86 -19.64 7.05
N LEU A 98 -7.96 -20.06 6.15
CA LEU A 98 -7.46 -21.44 6.08
C LEU A 98 -6.32 -21.72 7.09
N TYR A 99 -5.76 -20.70 7.75
CA TYR A 99 -4.57 -20.86 8.59
C TYR A 99 -4.78 -21.83 9.77
N SER A 100 -5.90 -21.73 10.46
CA SER A 100 -6.23 -22.64 11.58
C SER A 100 -6.26 -24.10 11.13
N LEU A 101 -6.83 -24.34 9.95
CA LEU A 101 -6.95 -25.66 9.34
C LEU A 101 -5.59 -26.23 8.92
N LEU A 102 -4.75 -25.39 8.28
CA LEU A 102 -3.40 -25.78 7.89
C LEU A 102 -2.55 -26.12 9.13
N TRP A 103 -2.73 -25.36 10.21
CA TRP A 103 -2.04 -25.58 11.48
C TRP A 103 -2.39 -26.93 12.11
N GLU A 104 -3.67 -27.30 12.14
CA GLU A 104 -4.12 -28.58 12.71
C GLU A 104 -3.50 -29.78 11.98
N ASN A 105 -3.55 -29.79 10.64
CA ASN A 105 -2.95 -30.84 9.82
C ASN A 105 -1.43 -30.94 10.01
N THR A 106 -0.74 -29.78 10.05
CA THR A 106 0.72 -29.75 10.24
C THR A 106 1.11 -30.31 11.61
N ARG A 107 0.30 -30.04 12.66
CA ARG A 107 0.53 -30.60 13.99
C ARG A 107 0.35 -32.11 14.03
N GLU A 108 -0.69 -32.63 13.38
CA GLU A 108 -0.88 -34.08 13.29
C GLU A 108 0.33 -34.77 12.65
N MET A 109 0.85 -34.20 11.56
CA MET A 109 2.06 -34.71 10.92
C MET A 109 3.26 -34.70 11.88
N VAL A 110 3.48 -33.62 12.63
CA VAL A 110 4.58 -33.52 13.61
C VAL A 110 4.44 -34.55 14.73
N ASP A 111 3.23 -34.73 15.28
CA ASP A 111 2.98 -35.68 16.35
C ASP A 111 3.25 -37.12 15.86
N ARG A 112 2.79 -37.47 14.67
CA ARG A 112 3.03 -38.80 14.07
C ARG A 112 4.47 -39.05 13.68
N THR A 113 5.11 -38.11 13.00
CA THR A 113 6.55 -38.22 12.69
C THR A 113 7.38 -38.37 13.95
N THR A 114 7.02 -37.71 15.05
CA THR A 114 7.73 -37.85 16.33
C THR A 114 7.55 -39.26 16.93
N VAL A 115 6.35 -39.84 16.83
CA VAL A 115 6.07 -41.20 17.31
C VAL A 115 6.74 -42.26 16.44
N GLU A 116 6.64 -42.14 15.11
CA GLU A 116 7.24 -43.09 14.16
C GLU A 116 8.77 -43.03 14.18
N ARG A 117 9.36 -41.85 14.45
CA ARG A 117 10.81 -41.69 14.52
C ARG A 117 11.41 -42.50 15.67
N GLY A 118 10.92 -42.34 16.91
CA GLY A 118 11.69 -42.75 18.09
C GLY A 118 13.11 -42.16 18.05
N ASP A 119 14.14 -43.02 18.03
CA ASP A 119 15.56 -42.65 17.82
C ASP A 119 16.05 -42.85 16.36
N GLY A 120 15.17 -43.19 15.43
CA GLY A 120 15.48 -43.55 14.05
C GLY A 120 15.60 -42.39 13.05
N MET A 121 15.79 -42.75 11.78
CA MET A 121 15.83 -41.86 10.62
C MET A 121 14.42 -41.68 10.02
N VAL A 122 14.14 -40.50 9.46
CA VAL A 122 12.85 -40.17 8.83
C VAL A 122 13.09 -39.65 7.41
N GLU A 123 12.35 -40.21 6.44
CA GLU A 123 12.34 -39.78 5.05
C GLU A 123 11.47 -38.51 4.89
N VAL A 124 12.10 -37.33 4.85
CA VAL A 124 11.36 -36.04 4.85
C VAL A 124 10.51 -35.85 3.59
N GLU A 125 11.00 -36.30 2.43
CA GLU A 125 10.28 -36.15 1.14
C GLU A 125 8.92 -36.86 1.17
N GLU A 126 8.88 -38.05 1.75
CA GLU A 126 7.64 -38.83 1.86
C GLU A 126 6.61 -38.13 2.76
N TRP A 127 7.05 -37.60 3.91
CA TRP A 127 6.18 -36.84 4.80
C TRP A 127 5.72 -35.52 4.18
N ALA A 128 6.60 -34.82 3.47
CA ALA A 128 6.29 -33.60 2.74
C ALA A 128 5.21 -33.83 1.68
N SER A 129 5.31 -34.95 0.96
CA SER A 129 4.27 -35.37 0.01
C SER A 129 2.94 -35.61 0.74
N ARG A 130 2.91 -36.45 1.78
CA ARG A 130 1.68 -36.78 2.52
C ARG A 130 0.98 -35.53 3.09
N ILE A 131 1.70 -34.67 3.81
CA ILE A 131 1.09 -33.48 4.43
C ILE A 131 0.57 -32.50 3.38
N THR A 132 1.30 -32.26 2.29
CA THR A 132 0.87 -31.29 1.29
C THR A 132 -0.35 -31.76 0.51
N LEU A 133 -0.53 -33.07 0.34
CA LEU A 133 -1.75 -33.65 -0.25
C LEU A 133 -2.97 -33.37 0.64
N ASP A 134 -2.85 -33.61 1.94
CA ASP A 134 -3.94 -33.35 2.88
C ASP A 134 -4.21 -31.84 2.98
N LEU A 135 -3.18 -31.00 3.09
CA LEU A 135 -3.34 -29.54 3.15
C LEU A 135 -4.11 -29.00 1.93
N ILE A 136 -3.72 -29.38 0.70
CA ILE A 136 -4.44 -28.92 -0.50
C ILE A 136 -5.82 -29.59 -0.63
N GLY A 137 -5.97 -30.82 -0.13
CA GLY A 137 -7.27 -31.48 -0.03
C GLY A 137 -8.25 -30.69 0.83
N VAL A 138 -7.86 -30.32 2.04
CA VAL A 138 -8.75 -29.60 2.94
C VAL A 138 -8.90 -28.13 2.53
N ALA A 139 -7.80 -27.42 2.24
CA ALA A 139 -7.82 -26.01 1.89
C ALA A 139 -8.42 -25.75 0.49
N GLY A 140 -8.11 -26.61 -0.47
CA GLY A 140 -8.54 -26.48 -1.86
C GLY A 140 -9.91 -27.10 -2.12
N LEU A 141 -10.18 -28.28 -1.54
CA LEU A 141 -11.33 -29.12 -1.87
C LEU A 141 -12.24 -29.45 -0.68
N GLY A 142 -11.95 -28.97 0.53
CA GLY A 142 -12.72 -29.30 1.74
C GLY A 142 -12.76 -30.81 2.05
N ARG A 143 -11.72 -31.57 1.65
CA ARG A 143 -11.62 -33.02 1.88
C ARG A 143 -10.24 -33.39 2.38
N ASP A 144 -10.20 -33.98 3.57
CA ASP A 144 -9.00 -34.68 4.06
C ASP A 144 -8.86 -36.02 3.33
N PHE A 145 -7.67 -36.31 2.80
CA PHE A 145 -7.39 -37.56 2.09
C PHE A 145 -6.81 -38.64 3.00
N GLY A 146 -6.50 -38.31 4.25
CA GLY A 146 -5.96 -39.25 5.20
C GLY A 146 -4.52 -39.66 4.89
N ALA A 147 -3.77 -38.85 4.14
CA ALA A 147 -2.44 -39.23 3.64
C ALA A 147 -1.37 -39.22 4.74
N VAL A 148 -1.50 -38.34 5.73
CA VAL A 148 -0.66 -38.30 6.94
C VAL A 148 -0.87 -39.56 7.80
N GLN A 149 -2.06 -40.16 7.75
CA GLN A 149 -2.43 -41.33 8.55
C GLN A 149 -2.17 -42.67 7.84
N ASP A 150 -2.14 -42.69 6.51
CA ASP A 150 -1.94 -43.90 5.69
C ASP A 150 -0.70 -43.77 4.80
N GLU A 151 0.39 -44.42 5.20
CA GLU A 151 1.61 -44.57 4.38
C GLU A 151 1.33 -45.15 2.99
N LYS A 152 0.28 -45.97 2.85
CA LYS A 152 -0.05 -46.65 1.59
C LYS A 152 -1.07 -45.88 0.76
N ASN A 153 -1.35 -44.62 1.11
CA ASN A 153 -2.38 -43.80 0.46
C ASN A 153 -2.29 -43.87 -1.07
N LYS A 154 -3.41 -44.24 -1.68
CA LYS A 154 -3.49 -44.51 -3.13
C LYS A 154 -3.23 -43.24 -3.95
N LEU A 155 -3.67 -42.06 -3.51
CA LEU A 155 -3.46 -40.81 -4.23
C LEU A 155 -1.99 -40.38 -4.18
N VAL A 156 -1.33 -40.47 -3.02
CA VAL A 156 0.11 -40.18 -2.89
C VAL A 156 0.92 -41.03 -3.86
N LYS A 157 0.67 -42.35 -3.88
CA LYS A 157 1.34 -43.27 -4.83
C LYS A 157 1.05 -42.92 -6.29
N THR A 158 -0.18 -42.49 -6.58
CA THR A 158 -0.59 -42.07 -7.92
C THR A 158 0.17 -40.84 -8.38
N TYR A 159 0.36 -39.84 -7.50
CA TYR A 159 1.16 -38.65 -7.80
C TYR A 159 2.65 -38.95 -7.91
N ASN A 160 3.19 -39.82 -7.05
CA ASN A 160 4.59 -40.23 -7.14
C ASN A 160 4.90 -40.88 -8.50
N VAL A 161 3.99 -41.68 -9.06
CA VAL A 161 4.15 -42.25 -10.41
C VAL A 161 4.22 -41.18 -11.50
N VAL A 162 3.53 -40.05 -11.31
CA VAL A 162 3.51 -38.93 -12.27
C VAL A 162 4.78 -38.08 -12.20
N PHE A 163 5.30 -37.81 -10.99
CA PHE A 163 6.40 -36.85 -10.78
C PHE A 163 7.79 -37.49 -10.61
N GLN A 164 7.86 -38.81 -10.36
CA GLN A 164 9.13 -39.53 -10.28
C GLN A 164 9.80 -39.64 -11.66
N PRO A 165 11.09 -39.26 -11.79
CA PRO A 165 11.80 -39.35 -13.05
C PRO A 165 12.06 -40.81 -13.43
N SER A 166 11.41 -41.31 -14.48
CA SER A 166 11.72 -42.61 -15.08
C SER A 166 12.69 -42.47 -16.26
N SER A 167 13.56 -43.46 -16.47
CA SER A 167 14.46 -43.48 -17.65
C SER A 167 13.67 -43.45 -18.97
N GLN A 168 12.44 -43.99 -18.97
CA GLN A 168 11.52 -43.92 -20.10
C GLN A 168 11.01 -42.49 -20.35
N ALA A 169 10.69 -41.73 -19.29
CA ALA A 169 10.28 -40.33 -19.41
C ALA A 169 11.41 -39.44 -19.94
N GLN A 170 12.65 -39.67 -19.48
CA GLN A 170 13.84 -38.97 -19.99
C GLN A 170 14.06 -39.25 -21.48
N MET A 171 13.90 -40.50 -21.90
CA MET A 171 13.98 -40.90 -23.32
C MET A 171 12.87 -40.26 -24.16
N LEU A 172 11.62 -40.25 -23.67
CA LEU A 172 10.51 -39.62 -24.38
C LEU A 172 10.69 -38.11 -24.52
N HIS A 173 11.20 -37.41 -23.49
CA HIS A 173 11.50 -35.98 -23.59
C HIS A 173 12.58 -35.66 -24.63
N LEU A 174 13.56 -36.56 -24.84
CA LEU A 174 14.53 -36.40 -25.93
C LEU A 174 13.85 -36.53 -27.30
N ILE A 175 12.91 -37.47 -27.44
CA ILE A 175 12.18 -37.73 -28.68
C ILE A 175 11.07 -36.69 -28.94
N GLU A 176 10.57 -36.00 -27.90
CA GLU A 176 9.58 -34.91 -28.01
C GLU A 176 10.05 -33.73 -28.86
N SER A 177 11.37 -33.61 -29.07
CA SER A 177 11.94 -32.63 -30.01
C SER A 177 11.82 -33.03 -31.48
N LEU A 178 11.56 -34.32 -31.77
CA LEU A 178 11.54 -34.93 -33.10
C LEU A 178 10.12 -35.28 -33.57
N VAL A 179 9.23 -35.60 -32.64
CA VAL A 179 7.93 -36.20 -32.91
C VAL A 179 6.84 -35.41 -32.18
N PRO A 180 5.72 -35.05 -32.85
CA PRO A 180 4.59 -34.40 -32.21
C PRO A 180 4.12 -35.10 -30.92
N ALA A 181 3.80 -34.30 -29.90
CA ALA A 181 3.42 -34.80 -28.57
C ALA A 181 2.23 -35.77 -28.61
N TRP A 182 1.26 -35.57 -29.51
CA TRP A 182 0.12 -36.48 -29.67
C TRP A 182 0.53 -37.89 -30.11
N ILE A 183 1.59 -38.05 -30.91
CA ILE A 183 2.11 -39.37 -31.30
C ILE A 183 2.77 -40.00 -30.08
N LEU A 184 3.63 -39.26 -29.39
CA LEU A 184 4.37 -39.78 -28.25
C LEU A 184 3.47 -40.18 -27.09
N THR A 185 2.37 -39.47 -26.88
CA THR A 185 1.39 -39.75 -25.83
C THR A 185 0.42 -40.88 -26.19
N THR A 186 0.32 -41.27 -27.46
CA THR A 186 -0.51 -42.39 -27.94
C THR A 186 0.24 -43.71 -28.08
N LEU A 187 1.59 -43.69 -28.00
CA LEU A 187 2.40 -44.91 -28.04
C LEU A 187 2.01 -45.87 -26.89
N PRO A 188 1.87 -47.19 -27.16
CA PRO A 188 1.48 -48.20 -26.17
C PRO A 188 2.68 -48.61 -25.29
N ILE A 189 3.27 -47.63 -24.61
CA ILE A 189 4.41 -47.82 -23.69
C ILE A 189 3.94 -47.74 -22.24
N LYS A 190 4.65 -48.44 -21.36
CA LYS A 190 4.30 -48.54 -19.93
C LYS A 190 4.11 -47.16 -19.29
N PHE A 191 5.02 -46.22 -19.54
CA PHE A 191 4.90 -44.85 -19.06
C PHE A 191 3.57 -44.17 -19.44
N ASN A 192 3.13 -44.25 -20.70
CA ASN A 192 1.86 -43.66 -21.13
C ASN A 192 0.64 -44.34 -20.50
N SER A 193 0.71 -45.66 -20.33
CA SER A 193 -0.33 -46.44 -19.65
C SER A 193 -0.44 -46.03 -18.18
N ASP A 194 0.69 -45.94 -17.48
CA ASP A 194 0.76 -45.58 -16.06
C ASP A 194 0.25 -44.14 -15.83
N ILE A 195 0.71 -43.18 -16.65
CA ILE A 195 0.20 -41.79 -16.63
C ILE A 195 -1.29 -41.72 -16.96
N GLY A 196 -1.76 -42.51 -17.93
CA GLY A 196 -3.18 -42.59 -18.28
C GLY A 196 -4.04 -43.14 -17.15
N GLN A 197 -3.56 -44.17 -16.44
CA GLN A 197 -4.25 -44.73 -15.28
C GLN A 197 -4.26 -43.75 -14.10
N ALA A 198 -3.14 -43.09 -13.85
CA ALA A 198 -3.02 -42.08 -12.79
C ALA A 198 -3.96 -40.89 -13.05
N ALA A 199 -3.94 -40.33 -14.26
CA ALA A 199 -4.83 -39.27 -14.70
C ALA A 199 -6.32 -39.62 -14.52
N ARG A 200 -6.73 -40.84 -14.91
CA ARG A 200 -8.10 -41.32 -14.71
C ARG A 200 -8.47 -41.37 -13.23
N SER A 201 -7.61 -41.94 -12.39
CA SER A 201 -7.85 -42.04 -10.94
C SER A 201 -7.95 -40.66 -10.28
N ILE A 202 -7.11 -39.71 -10.66
CA ILE A 202 -7.16 -38.33 -10.15
C ILE A 202 -8.45 -37.65 -10.60
N ARG A 203 -8.81 -37.77 -11.89
CA ARG A 203 -10.02 -37.16 -12.45
C ARG A 203 -11.30 -37.73 -11.83
N GLU A 204 -11.35 -39.04 -11.60
CA GLU A 204 -12.47 -39.70 -10.91
C GLU A 204 -12.61 -39.19 -9.47
N THR A 205 -11.50 -39.09 -8.73
CA THR A 205 -11.50 -38.52 -7.37
C THR A 205 -12.02 -37.08 -7.37
N CYS A 206 -11.55 -36.24 -8.30
CA CYS A 206 -12.02 -34.86 -8.43
C CYS A 206 -13.51 -34.80 -8.76
N ARG A 207 -13.97 -35.64 -9.69
CA ARG A 207 -15.39 -35.73 -10.07
C ARG A 207 -16.27 -36.07 -8.87
N GLU A 208 -15.90 -37.08 -8.08
CA GLU A 208 -16.65 -37.45 -6.88
C GLU A 208 -16.78 -36.28 -5.88
N ILE A 209 -15.69 -35.54 -5.68
CA ILE A 209 -15.68 -34.38 -4.78
C ILE A 209 -16.60 -33.27 -5.30
N ILE A 210 -16.47 -32.91 -6.59
CA ILE A 210 -17.28 -31.86 -7.20
C ILE A 210 -18.76 -32.25 -7.19
N SER A 211 -19.10 -33.47 -7.57
CA SER A 211 -20.50 -33.95 -7.53
C SER A 211 -21.07 -33.92 -6.11
N SER A 212 -20.28 -34.30 -5.10
CA SER A 212 -20.70 -34.21 -3.69
C SER A 212 -20.97 -32.77 -3.25
N LYS A 213 -20.09 -31.82 -3.61
CA LYS A 213 -20.26 -30.40 -3.30
C LYS A 213 -21.44 -29.75 -4.03
N GLN A 214 -21.63 -30.08 -5.31
CA GLN A 214 -22.79 -29.61 -6.06
C GLN A 214 -24.10 -30.09 -5.44
N LYS A 215 -24.15 -31.37 -5.02
CA LYS A 215 -25.30 -31.91 -4.27
C LYS A 215 -25.55 -31.14 -2.97
N LYS A 216 -24.52 -30.90 -2.16
CA LYS A 216 -24.64 -30.07 -0.95
C LYS A 216 -25.14 -28.66 -1.26
N LEU A 217 -24.71 -28.05 -2.37
CA LEU A 217 -25.16 -26.71 -2.77
C LEU A 217 -26.65 -26.71 -3.14
N THR A 218 -27.12 -27.68 -3.93
CA THR A 218 -28.55 -27.82 -4.27
C THR A 218 -29.41 -28.02 -3.03
N GLU A 219 -28.89 -28.73 -2.02
CA GLU A 219 -29.54 -28.93 -0.72
C GLU A 219 -29.43 -27.70 0.23
N LYS A 220 -28.77 -26.61 -0.18
CA LYS A 220 -28.44 -25.43 0.64
C LYS A 220 -27.63 -25.75 1.92
N LYS A 221 -26.72 -26.72 1.84
CA LYS A 221 -25.85 -27.20 2.94
C LYS A 221 -24.35 -27.06 2.63
N LEU A 222 -23.97 -26.23 1.66
CA LEU A 222 -22.56 -26.04 1.30
C LEU A 222 -21.91 -24.95 2.18
N ASP A 223 -21.57 -25.35 3.40
CA ASP A 223 -20.91 -24.47 4.39
C ASP A 223 -19.37 -24.61 4.39
N ASP A 224 -18.83 -25.49 3.54
CA ASP A 224 -17.39 -25.74 3.49
C ASP A 224 -16.62 -24.46 3.12
N MET A 225 -15.57 -24.15 3.89
CA MET A 225 -14.65 -23.02 3.68
C MET A 225 -13.43 -23.48 2.89
N ASP A 226 -13.61 -23.72 1.59
CA ASP A 226 -12.54 -24.13 0.67
C ASP A 226 -12.65 -23.44 -0.70
N ILE A 227 -11.54 -23.45 -1.44
CA ILE A 227 -11.39 -22.77 -2.74
C ILE A 227 -12.45 -23.25 -3.74
N MET A 228 -12.70 -24.56 -3.83
CA MET A 228 -13.65 -25.10 -4.80
C MET A 228 -15.10 -24.83 -4.42
N SER A 229 -15.47 -24.84 -3.14
CA SER A 229 -16.81 -24.44 -2.71
C SER A 229 -17.11 -23.00 -3.13
N GLU A 230 -16.14 -22.09 -2.97
CA GLU A 230 -16.29 -20.71 -3.43
C GLU A 230 -16.38 -20.61 -4.96
N ALA A 231 -15.55 -21.36 -5.70
CA ALA A 231 -15.61 -21.41 -7.16
C ALA A 231 -16.97 -21.93 -7.67
N ILE A 232 -17.55 -22.95 -7.02
CA ILE A 232 -18.87 -23.49 -7.37
C ILE A 232 -19.97 -22.44 -7.12
N ARG A 233 -19.91 -21.68 -6.01
CA ARG A 233 -20.89 -20.62 -5.70
C ARG A 233 -20.95 -19.53 -6.78
N THR A 234 -19.85 -19.29 -7.52
CA THR A 234 -19.85 -18.32 -8.62
C THR A 234 -20.72 -18.73 -9.81
N GLY A 235 -21.07 -20.02 -9.94
CA GLY A 235 -21.87 -20.55 -11.05
C GLY A 235 -21.26 -20.38 -12.43
N THR A 236 -19.96 -20.07 -12.54
CA THR A 236 -19.33 -19.71 -13.84
C THR A 236 -18.78 -20.92 -14.60
N PHE A 237 -18.45 -22.01 -13.91
CA PHE A 237 -17.79 -23.17 -14.51
C PHE A 237 -18.79 -24.28 -14.87
N THR A 238 -18.50 -25.01 -15.94
CA THR A 238 -19.11 -26.32 -16.22
C THR A 238 -18.58 -27.38 -15.26
N ASP A 239 -19.25 -28.53 -15.17
CA ASP A 239 -18.78 -29.66 -14.35
C ASP A 239 -17.36 -30.09 -14.71
N ASP A 240 -17.06 -30.24 -16.00
CA ASP A 240 -15.70 -30.54 -16.47
C ASP A 240 -14.71 -29.41 -16.16
N GLY A 241 -15.15 -28.14 -16.23
CA GLY A 241 -14.34 -26.99 -15.85
C GLY A 241 -13.97 -26.99 -14.36
N LEU A 242 -14.90 -27.36 -13.49
CA LEU A 242 -14.66 -27.51 -12.04
C LEU A 242 -13.72 -28.68 -11.74
N ILE A 243 -13.90 -29.81 -12.43
CA ILE A 243 -12.99 -30.96 -12.33
C ILE A 243 -11.58 -30.57 -12.72
N ASP A 244 -11.42 -29.83 -13.82
CA ASP A 244 -10.12 -29.37 -14.29
C ASP A 244 -9.46 -28.38 -13.30
N GLN A 245 -10.22 -27.50 -12.65
CA GLN A 245 -9.69 -26.67 -11.56
C GLN A 245 -9.26 -27.50 -10.35
N ALA A 246 -10.05 -28.49 -9.95
CA ALA A 246 -9.71 -29.37 -8.83
C ALA A 246 -8.43 -30.19 -9.11
N MET A 247 -8.28 -30.72 -10.32
CA MET A 247 -7.04 -31.39 -10.75
C MET A 247 -5.84 -30.44 -10.70
N THR A 248 -6.02 -29.20 -11.17
CA THR A 248 -4.97 -28.17 -11.16
C THR A 248 -4.55 -27.84 -9.73
N LEU A 249 -5.50 -27.61 -8.82
CA LEU A 249 -5.22 -27.29 -7.42
C LEU A 249 -4.47 -28.43 -6.74
N LEU A 250 -4.95 -29.66 -6.85
CA LEU A 250 -4.31 -30.83 -6.21
C LEU A 250 -2.88 -31.01 -6.66
N ALA A 251 -2.64 -31.07 -7.97
CA ALA A 251 -1.32 -31.37 -8.49
C ALA A 251 -0.33 -30.22 -8.25
N ALA A 252 -0.76 -28.96 -8.42
CA ALA A 252 0.11 -27.81 -8.20
C ALA A 252 0.41 -27.58 -6.72
N GLY A 253 -0.60 -27.69 -5.85
CA GLY A 253 -0.47 -27.44 -4.41
C GLY A 253 0.22 -28.55 -3.64
N HIS A 254 0.25 -29.78 -4.17
CA HIS A 254 0.88 -30.93 -3.55
C HIS A 254 2.39 -31.00 -3.84
N ASP A 255 2.80 -31.35 -5.06
CA ASP A 255 4.18 -31.71 -5.38
C ASP A 255 5.15 -30.52 -5.22
N THR A 256 4.76 -29.33 -5.71
CA THR A 256 5.64 -28.15 -5.64
C THR A 256 5.84 -27.64 -4.21
N THR A 257 4.79 -27.68 -3.39
CA THR A 257 4.87 -27.34 -1.96
C THR A 257 5.69 -28.39 -1.21
N GLY A 258 5.52 -29.67 -1.53
CA GLY A 258 6.28 -30.77 -0.92
C GLY A 258 7.77 -30.67 -1.22
N ALA A 259 8.12 -30.32 -2.47
CA ALA A 259 9.49 -30.04 -2.87
C ALA A 259 10.07 -28.83 -2.12
N ALA A 260 9.34 -27.71 -2.05
CA ALA A 260 9.77 -26.53 -1.30
C ALA A 260 10.01 -26.84 0.18
N PHE A 261 9.09 -27.59 0.81
CA PHE A 261 9.21 -28.02 2.20
C PHE A 261 10.43 -28.92 2.42
N THR A 262 10.65 -29.90 1.53
CA THR A 262 11.80 -30.82 1.59
C THR A 262 13.12 -30.05 1.50
N TRP A 263 13.24 -29.11 0.55
CA TRP A 263 14.41 -28.25 0.45
C TRP A 263 14.58 -27.32 1.65
N GLY A 264 13.47 -26.81 2.20
CA GLY A 264 13.49 -26.01 3.43
C GLY A 264 14.06 -26.78 4.62
N VAL A 265 13.61 -28.02 4.84
CA VAL A 265 14.15 -28.88 5.90
C VAL A 265 15.62 -29.20 5.66
N TYR A 266 16.00 -29.50 4.42
CA TYR A 266 17.39 -29.75 4.04
C TYR A 266 18.30 -28.54 4.34
N LEU A 267 17.91 -27.35 3.90
CA LEU A 267 18.66 -26.11 4.12
C LEU A 267 18.76 -25.78 5.61
N LEU A 268 17.67 -25.89 6.36
CA LEU A 268 17.69 -25.67 7.81
C LEU A 268 18.55 -26.71 8.55
N ALA A 269 18.66 -27.94 8.04
CA ALA A 269 19.57 -28.95 8.59
C ALA A 269 21.04 -28.66 8.26
N LYS A 270 21.33 -28.03 7.11
CA LYS A 270 22.66 -27.58 6.71
C LYS A 270 23.11 -26.28 7.38
N HIS A 271 22.16 -25.47 7.85
CA HIS A 271 22.36 -24.17 8.48
C HIS A 271 21.77 -24.11 9.90
N PRO A 272 22.40 -24.78 10.90
CA PRO A 272 21.91 -24.82 12.28
C PRO A 272 21.69 -23.44 12.91
N GLU A 273 22.50 -22.46 12.53
CA GLU A 273 22.40 -21.06 12.98
C GLU A 273 21.09 -20.40 12.55
N VAL A 274 20.72 -20.53 11.26
CA VAL A 274 19.45 -20.05 10.72
C VAL A 274 18.30 -20.79 11.38
N GLN A 275 18.42 -22.11 11.52
CA GLN A 275 17.40 -22.93 12.16
C GLN A 275 17.18 -22.55 13.63
N GLN A 276 18.24 -22.28 14.38
CA GLN A 276 18.14 -21.87 15.78
C GLN A 276 17.46 -20.50 15.91
N ARG A 277 17.84 -19.52 15.08
CA ARG A 277 17.23 -18.19 15.08
C ARG A 277 15.76 -18.23 14.66
N LEU A 278 15.43 -19.01 13.63
CA LEU A 278 14.05 -19.21 13.22
C LEU A 278 13.22 -19.87 14.34
N ARG A 279 13.76 -20.89 15.01
CA ARG A 279 13.08 -21.51 16.16
C ARG A 279 12.87 -20.52 17.30
N GLN A 280 13.80 -19.62 17.56
CA GLN A 280 13.64 -18.58 18.58
C GLN A 280 12.47 -17.65 18.23
N GLU A 281 12.41 -17.16 16.99
CA GLU A 281 11.31 -16.31 16.51
C GLU A 281 9.95 -17.02 16.66
N ILE A 282 9.86 -18.25 16.16
CA ILE A 282 8.63 -19.06 16.22
C ILE A 282 8.20 -19.31 17.67
N ARG A 283 9.12 -19.70 18.55
CA ARG A 283 8.80 -20.00 19.96
C ARG A 283 8.44 -18.76 20.77
N GLN A 284 8.90 -17.58 20.38
CA GLN A 284 8.53 -16.33 21.03
C GLN A 284 7.12 -15.87 20.64
N ARG A 285 6.65 -16.21 19.43
CA ARG A 285 5.42 -15.64 18.86
C ARG A 285 4.26 -16.63 18.73
N LEU A 286 4.53 -17.93 18.82
CA LEU A 286 3.51 -18.97 18.76
C LEU A 286 3.38 -19.72 20.11
N PRO A 287 2.16 -20.14 20.49
CA PRO A 287 1.95 -20.93 21.69
C PRO A 287 2.67 -22.28 21.60
N PRO A 288 3.07 -22.89 22.74
CA PRO A 288 3.60 -24.25 22.74
C PRO A 288 2.63 -25.22 22.07
N LEU A 289 3.15 -26.18 21.29
CA LEU A 289 2.35 -27.16 20.53
C LEU A 289 1.32 -27.92 21.39
N LYS A 290 1.59 -28.11 22.68
CA LYS A 290 0.68 -28.75 23.65
C LYS A 290 -0.51 -27.86 24.05
N ALA A 291 -0.32 -26.54 24.14
CA ALA A 291 -1.36 -25.55 24.47
C ALA A 291 -2.15 -25.10 23.23
N ALA A 292 -1.62 -25.33 22.03
CA ALA A 292 -2.19 -24.87 20.76
C ALA A 292 -3.53 -25.52 20.36
N LYS A 293 -4.08 -26.48 21.13
CA LYS A 293 -5.46 -27.00 20.93
C LYS A 293 -6.53 -26.05 21.48
N GLU A 294 -6.17 -25.22 22.45
CA GLU A 294 -7.09 -24.29 23.13
C GLU A 294 -7.05 -22.89 22.48
N SER A 295 -6.09 -22.62 21.60
CA SER A 295 -5.94 -21.35 20.86
C SER A 295 -5.34 -21.60 19.47
N PRO A 296 -6.15 -21.72 18.40
CA PRO A 296 -5.67 -21.94 17.05
C PRO A 296 -4.91 -20.73 16.51
N ILE A 297 -3.93 -20.99 15.63
CA ILE A 297 -3.10 -19.96 15.02
C ILE A 297 -3.88 -19.27 13.89
N SER A 298 -3.80 -17.94 13.86
CA SER A 298 -4.38 -17.10 12.81
C SER A 298 -3.29 -16.56 11.88
N SER A 299 -3.71 -16.02 10.73
CA SER A 299 -2.80 -15.29 9.82
C SER A 299 -2.03 -14.16 10.52
N VAL A 300 -2.61 -13.47 11.49
CA VAL A 300 -1.94 -12.40 12.26
C VAL A 300 -0.71 -12.93 12.99
N ASN A 301 -0.76 -14.16 13.51
CA ASN A 301 0.36 -14.77 14.21
C ASN A 301 1.54 -15.08 13.27
N ILE A 302 1.26 -15.34 11.99
CA ILE A 302 2.28 -15.64 10.98
C ILE A 302 2.81 -14.36 10.33
N ASP A 303 1.94 -13.36 10.11
CA ASP A 303 2.28 -12.08 9.47
C ASP A 303 3.33 -11.29 10.30
N ILE A 304 3.39 -11.49 11.62
CA ILE A 304 4.36 -10.86 12.55
C ILE A 304 5.73 -11.57 12.63
N MET A 305 6.04 -12.53 11.75
CA MET A 305 7.30 -13.27 11.74
C MET A 305 8.16 -12.94 10.50
N PRO A 306 8.86 -11.77 10.48
CA PRO A 306 9.66 -11.36 9.34
C PRO A 306 10.82 -12.31 9.04
N TYR A 307 11.42 -12.97 10.04
CA TYR A 307 12.52 -13.91 9.77
C TYR A 307 12.00 -15.23 9.16
N LEU A 308 10.84 -15.71 9.58
CA LEU A 308 10.14 -16.83 8.91
C LEU A 308 9.87 -16.50 7.43
N GLN A 309 9.36 -15.30 7.14
CA GLN A 309 9.12 -14.86 5.76
C GLN A 309 10.42 -14.79 4.96
N ALA A 310 11.47 -14.22 5.54
CA ALA A 310 12.80 -14.17 4.94
C ALA A 310 13.38 -15.56 4.64
N VAL A 311 13.24 -16.52 5.56
CA VAL A 311 13.67 -17.91 5.36
C VAL A 311 12.88 -18.56 4.24
N CYS A 312 11.55 -18.41 4.21
CA CYS A 312 10.71 -18.95 3.14
C CYS A 312 11.09 -18.37 1.77
N SER A 313 11.28 -17.05 1.67
CA SER A 313 11.71 -16.38 0.44
C SER A 313 13.08 -16.86 -0.02
N GLU A 314 14.03 -17.01 0.92
CA GLU A 314 15.37 -17.49 0.59
C GLU A 314 15.38 -18.97 0.17
N ILE A 315 14.54 -19.82 0.76
CA ILE A 315 14.38 -21.22 0.33
C ILE A 315 13.91 -21.27 -1.14
N LEU A 316 12.91 -20.44 -1.48
CA LEU A 316 12.32 -20.41 -2.82
C LEU A 316 13.29 -19.83 -3.86
N ARG A 317 14.10 -18.84 -3.48
CA ARG A 317 15.20 -18.34 -4.31
C ARG A 317 16.27 -19.41 -4.53
N PHE A 318 16.69 -20.09 -3.46
CA PHE A 318 17.83 -21.01 -3.51
C PHE A 318 17.49 -22.34 -4.19
N TYR A 319 16.29 -22.86 -3.95
CA TYR A 319 15.75 -24.10 -4.53
C TYR A 319 14.31 -23.87 -5.03
N ALA A 320 14.18 -23.24 -6.19
CA ALA A 320 12.90 -23.09 -6.86
C ALA A 320 12.28 -24.47 -7.20
N PRO A 321 11.05 -24.78 -6.72
CA PRO A 321 10.38 -26.06 -7.01
C PRO A 321 10.18 -26.31 -8.51
N VAL A 322 10.00 -25.23 -9.28
CA VAL A 322 9.94 -25.25 -10.75
C VAL A 322 11.22 -24.59 -11.28
N PRO A 323 12.31 -25.36 -11.47
CA PRO A 323 13.62 -24.79 -11.83
C PRO A 323 13.68 -24.25 -13.26
N GLN A 324 12.75 -24.67 -14.13
CA GLN A 324 12.65 -24.20 -15.51
C GLN A 324 11.21 -24.34 -16.05
N THR A 325 10.78 -23.39 -16.87
CA THR A 325 9.53 -23.46 -17.66
C THR A 325 9.74 -22.83 -19.05
N LEU A 326 8.77 -23.05 -19.95
CA LEU A 326 8.85 -22.62 -21.35
C LEU A 326 7.67 -21.72 -21.72
N ARG A 327 7.93 -20.78 -22.63
CA ARG A 327 6.94 -20.04 -23.42
C ARG A 327 7.29 -20.10 -24.90
N GLU A 328 6.37 -19.68 -25.74
CA GLU A 328 6.56 -19.57 -27.18
C GLU A 328 6.01 -18.23 -27.66
N ALA A 329 6.74 -17.52 -28.53
CA ALA A 329 6.25 -16.28 -29.13
C ALA A 329 5.07 -16.60 -30.09
N ALA A 330 3.85 -16.14 -29.77
CA ALA A 330 2.67 -16.38 -30.61
C ALA A 330 2.66 -15.55 -31.90
N GLU A 331 3.42 -14.45 -31.91
CA GLU A 331 3.52 -13.47 -32.97
C GLU A 331 4.93 -12.86 -33.00
N ASP A 332 5.26 -12.17 -34.08
CA ASP A 332 6.49 -11.38 -34.16
C ASP A 332 6.41 -10.25 -33.13
N THR A 333 7.39 -10.18 -32.24
CA THR A 333 7.36 -9.29 -31.08
C THR A 333 8.77 -8.85 -30.68
N THR A 334 8.88 -8.23 -29.51
CA THR A 334 10.16 -7.84 -28.92
C THR A 334 10.23 -8.27 -27.46
N ILE A 335 11.45 -8.48 -26.96
CA ILE A 335 11.77 -8.55 -25.52
C ILE A 335 12.97 -7.63 -25.31
N THR A 336 12.88 -6.71 -24.33
CA THR A 336 13.89 -5.69 -24.02
C THR A 336 14.38 -4.92 -25.24
N GLY A 337 13.47 -4.63 -26.18
CA GLY A 337 13.75 -3.94 -27.43
C GLY A 337 14.37 -4.82 -28.54
N GLN A 338 14.72 -6.07 -28.25
CA GLN A 338 15.25 -7.01 -29.23
C GLN A 338 14.13 -7.77 -29.95
N PHE A 339 14.21 -7.90 -31.27
CA PHE A 339 13.21 -8.61 -32.08
C PHE A 339 13.18 -10.12 -31.79
N ILE A 340 11.97 -10.67 -31.67
CA ILE A 340 11.67 -12.08 -31.42
C ILE A 340 10.69 -12.56 -32.50
N PRO A 341 11.11 -13.45 -33.41
CA PRO A 341 10.22 -14.03 -34.40
C PRO A 341 9.12 -14.89 -33.76
N LYS A 342 7.96 -14.97 -34.40
CA LYS A 342 6.91 -15.92 -34.08
C LYS A 342 7.45 -17.36 -34.06
N GLY A 343 7.01 -18.14 -33.08
CA GLY A 343 7.42 -19.54 -32.87
C GLY A 343 8.72 -19.70 -32.09
N THR A 344 9.40 -18.60 -31.73
CA THR A 344 10.63 -18.66 -30.94
C THR A 344 10.34 -19.19 -29.53
N ARG A 345 11.12 -20.18 -29.08
CA ARG A 345 10.98 -20.75 -27.73
C ARG A 345 11.72 -19.90 -26.70
N ILE A 346 10.99 -19.49 -25.67
CA ILE A 346 11.51 -18.72 -24.55
C ILE A 346 11.67 -19.65 -23.34
N VAL A 347 12.86 -19.65 -22.75
CA VAL A 347 13.23 -20.44 -21.60
C VAL A 347 13.32 -19.53 -20.38
N ILE A 348 12.55 -19.88 -19.35
CA ILE A 348 12.55 -19.19 -18.07
C ILE A 348 13.18 -20.15 -17.07
N ALA A 349 14.31 -19.77 -16.49
CA ALA A 349 15.11 -20.65 -15.64
C ALA A 349 15.39 -19.99 -14.28
N PRO A 350 14.42 -20.02 -13.34
CA PRO A 350 14.62 -19.52 -11.98
C PRO A 350 15.88 -20.08 -11.32
N TRP A 351 16.18 -21.36 -11.58
CA TRP A 351 17.43 -22.01 -11.11
C TRP A 351 18.72 -21.25 -11.50
N ALA A 352 18.73 -20.58 -12.65
CA ALA A 352 19.86 -19.82 -13.16
C ALA A 352 19.81 -18.35 -12.75
N THR A 353 18.62 -17.72 -12.77
CA THR A 353 18.45 -16.30 -12.45
C THR A 353 18.53 -16.02 -10.96
N ASP A 354 17.97 -16.90 -10.13
CA ASP A 354 17.81 -16.67 -8.70
C ASP A 354 19.12 -16.87 -7.92
N ARG A 355 20.17 -17.37 -8.59
CA ARG A 355 21.54 -17.49 -8.05
C ARG A 355 22.58 -16.84 -8.93
N ALA A 356 22.16 -16.01 -9.89
CA ALA A 356 23.11 -15.27 -10.70
C ALA A 356 23.81 -14.22 -9.85
N SER A 357 25.14 -14.29 -9.78
CA SER A 357 25.94 -13.32 -9.02
C SER A 357 25.75 -11.88 -9.53
N SER A 358 25.41 -11.71 -10.81
CA SER A 358 25.08 -10.40 -11.40
C SER A 358 23.78 -9.78 -10.89
N LEU A 359 22.86 -10.58 -10.34
CA LEU A 359 21.54 -10.14 -9.85
C LEU A 359 21.41 -10.20 -8.32
N TRP A 360 22.28 -10.96 -7.65
CA TRP A 360 22.17 -11.21 -6.22
C TRP A 360 23.44 -10.89 -5.44
N GLY A 361 24.47 -10.38 -6.13
CA GLY A 361 25.77 -10.06 -5.54
C GLY A 361 26.72 -11.26 -5.43
N PRO A 362 27.93 -11.04 -4.88
CA PRO A 362 28.97 -12.07 -4.81
C PRO A 362 28.60 -13.26 -3.91
N ASP A 363 27.61 -13.10 -3.04
CA ASP A 363 27.11 -14.13 -2.13
C ASP A 363 25.82 -14.82 -2.65
N ALA A 364 25.51 -14.71 -3.95
CA ALA A 364 24.32 -15.31 -4.57
C ALA A 364 24.19 -16.82 -4.33
N HIS A 365 25.32 -17.53 -4.21
CA HIS A 365 25.37 -18.97 -3.93
C HIS A 365 25.36 -19.33 -2.44
N VAL A 366 25.28 -18.33 -1.55
CA VAL A 366 25.17 -18.52 -0.10
C VAL A 366 23.70 -18.42 0.29
N PHE A 367 23.22 -19.39 1.07
CA PHE A 367 21.89 -19.34 1.66
C PHE A 367 21.90 -18.35 2.84
N SER A 368 21.30 -17.17 2.63
CA SER A 368 21.28 -16.08 3.63
C SER A 368 19.91 -15.41 3.68
N PRO A 369 19.06 -15.80 4.66
CA PRO A 369 17.76 -15.16 4.85
C PRO A 369 17.86 -13.65 5.17
N ASP A 370 18.96 -13.19 5.77
CA ASP A 370 19.13 -11.78 6.17
C ASP A 370 19.06 -10.80 4.99
N ARG A 371 19.29 -11.28 3.76
CA ARG A 371 19.13 -10.51 2.52
C ARG A 371 17.72 -9.95 2.34
N TRP A 372 16.73 -10.60 2.94
CA TRP A 372 15.33 -10.20 2.87
C TRP A 372 14.90 -9.30 4.04
N LEU A 373 15.79 -9.07 5.02
CA LEU A 373 15.49 -8.28 6.22
C LEU A 373 15.98 -6.83 6.15
N TYR A 374 16.96 -6.57 5.28
CA TYR A 374 17.56 -5.26 5.09
C TYR A 374 17.46 -4.89 3.61
N GLU A 375 17.03 -3.66 3.29
CA GLU A 375 17.27 -3.10 1.97
C GLU A 375 18.79 -2.95 1.81
N SER A 376 19.45 -3.97 1.24
CA SER A 376 20.89 -3.93 1.08
C SER A 376 21.27 -2.92 0.01
N ALA A 377 22.07 -1.94 0.42
CA ALA A 377 22.70 -0.84 -0.32
C ALA A 377 23.67 -1.28 -1.45
N HIS A 378 23.47 -2.42 -2.10
CA HIS A 378 24.24 -2.86 -3.26
C HIS A 378 23.25 -3.04 -4.42
N GLY A 379 23.33 -2.11 -5.37
CA GLY A 379 22.39 -2.00 -6.47
C GLY A 379 22.24 -3.31 -7.26
N GLY A 380 20.99 -3.59 -7.62
CA GLY A 380 20.63 -4.63 -8.58
C GLY A 380 20.22 -5.95 -7.95
N ALA A 381 19.10 -5.99 -7.23
CA ALA A 381 18.25 -7.17 -7.15
C ALA A 381 16.81 -6.71 -7.39
N ALA A 382 16.29 -7.11 -8.54
CA ALA A 382 15.05 -6.57 -9.07
C ALA A 382 13.82 -6.96 -8.27
N LYS A 383 12.84 -6.05 -8.36
CA LYS A 383 11.41 -6.32 -8.21
C LYS A 383 11.05 -7.73 -8.74
N ARG A 384 10.38 -8.51 -7.87
CA ARG A 384 9.49 -9.69 -8.12
C ARG A 384 10.21 -11.05 -8.07
N THR A 385 9.66 -12.15 -7.50
CA THR A 385 8.24 -12.53 -7.27
C THR A 385 8.17 -13.76 -6.35
N MET A 386 7.24 -13.78 -5.38
CA MET A 386 6.40 -14.94 -5.00
C MET A 386 5.10 -14.37 -4.41
N GLY A 387 3.96 -14.95 -4.81
CA GLY A 387 2.70 -14.22 -4.97
C GLY A 387 1.92 -13.86 -3.70
N ALA A 388 1.47 -12.60 -3.64
CA ALA A 388 0.10 -12.16 -3.36
C ALA A 388 -0.01 -10.63 -3.53
N GLY A 389 -0.46 -10.19 -4.71
CA GLY A 389 -1.24 -8.97 -4.87
C GLY A 389 -0.64 -7.61 -4.49
N THR A 390 0.29 -7.09 -5.29
CA THR A 390 0.22 -5.67 -5.70
C THR A 390 0.29 -5.62 -7.23
N SER A 391 -0.89 -5.48 -7.83
CA SER A 391 -1.01 -5.30 -9.27
C SER A 391 -0.36 -3.98 -9.68
N ASP A 392 0.38 -3.99 -10.81
CA ASP A 392 0.54 -2.83 -11.70
C ASP A 392 -0.84 -2.39 -12.22
N LYS A 393 -1.71 -1.93 -11.33
CA LYS A 393 -3.02 -1.37 -11.68
C LYS A 393 -2.95 0.10 -11.36
N MET A 394 -3.06 0.92 -12.40
CA MET A 394 -3.20 2.36 -12.26
C MET A 394 -4.36 2.67 -11.30
N LEU A 395 -4.08 3.54 -10.34
CA LEU A 395 -4.92 3.84 -9.20
C LEU A 395 -5.92 4.94 -9.57
N THR A 396 -7.20 4.69 -9.33
CA THR A 396 -8.22 5.73 -9.35
C THR A 396 -8.34 6.30 -7.94
N ILE A 397 -8.20 7.61 -7.79
CA ILE A 397 -8.22 8.30 -6.49
C ILE A 397 -9.48 9.16 -6.36
N LEU A 398 -10.05 9.25 -5.16
CA LEU A 398 -11.05 10.24 -4.79
C LEU A 398 -10.50 11.20 -3.74
N VAL A 399 -10.38 12.48 -4.08
CA VAL A 399 -10.04 13.56 -3.15
C VAL A 399 -11.32 14.21 -2.63
N ILE A 400 -11.47 14.33 -1.32
CA ILE A 400 -12.64 14.94 -0.68
C ILE A 400 -12.27 16.35 -0.22
N GLY A 401 -13.04 17.35 -0.65
CA GLY A 401 -12.95 18.76 -0.32
C GLY A 401 -13.03 19.68 -1.55
N LYS A 402 -12.79 20.98 -1.34
CA LYS A 402 -13.01 22.04 -2.35
C LYS A 402 -12.06 23.24 -2.22
N GLY A 403 -11.13 23.22 -1.28
CA GLY A 403 -10.17 24.28 -1.00
C GLY A 403 -8.93 24.24 -1.89
N GLY A 404 -7.98 25.13 -1.60
CA GLY A 404 -6.69 25.21 -2.29
C GLY A 404 -5.82 23.99 -2.03
N ARG A 405 -5.88 23.44 -0.81
CA ARG A 405 -5.25 22.19 -0.42
C ARG A 405 -5.69 21.01 -1.28
N GLU A 406 -7.00 20.82 -1.48
CA GLU A 406 -7.50 19.72 -2.30
C GLU A 406 -7.13 19.89 -3.77
N HIS A 407 -7.09 21.13 -4.28
CA HIS A 407 -6.58 21.38 -5.62
C HIS A 407 -5.09 21.03 -5.71
N ALA A 408 -4.25 21.40 -4.73
CA ALA A 408 -2.84 21.03 -4.73
C ALA A 408 -2.61 19.50 -4.64
N LEU A 409 -3.40 18.79 -3.82
CA LEU A 409 -3.37 17.34 -3.75
C LEU A 409 -3.77 16.72 -5.10
N ALA A 410 -4.89 17.15 -5.68
CA ALA A 410 -5.33 16.64 -6.98
C ALA A 410 -4.31 16.93 -8.08
N TRP A 411 -3.73 18.12 -8.09
CA TRP A 411 -2.68 18.54 -9.03
C TRP A 411 -1.44 17.64 -8.93
N LYS A 412 -0.95 17.35 -7.72
CA LYS A 412 0.24 16.51 -7.54
C LYS A 412 -0.06 15.03 -7.81
N LEU A 413 -1.21 14.53 -7.38
CA LEU A 413 -1.64 13.15 -7.62
C LEU A 413 -1.90 12.89 -9.12
N GLY A 414 -2.44 13.86 -9.85
CA GLY A 414 -2.63 13.76 -11.29
C GLY A 414 -1.32 13.64 -12.09
N GLN A 415 -0.18 14.01 -11.51
CA GLN A 415 1.16 13.83 -12.10
C GLN A 415 1.80 12.48 -11.77
N ALA A 416 1.26 11.75 -10.79
CA ALA A 416 1.85 10.49 -10.34
C ALA A 416 1.65 9.38 -11.38
N LYS A 417 2.74 8.68 -11.71
CA LYS A 417 2.73 7.63 -12.75
C LYS A 417 1.89 6.42 -12.37
N SER A 418 1.59 6.20 -11.08
CA SER A 418 0.70 5.14 -10.63
C SER A 418 -0.78 5.52 -10.69
N VAL A 419 -1.16 6.74 -11.07
CA VAL A 419 -2.54 7.24 -11.00
C VAL A 419 -3.19 7.29 -12.38
N ASP A 420 -4.33 6.62 -12.52
CA ASP A 420 -5.17 6.66 -13.73
C ASP A 420 -5.98 7.95 -13.79
N HIS A 421 -6.73 8.22 -12.70
CA HIS A 421 -7.67 9.32 -12.63
C HIS A 421 -7.86 9.80 -11.19
N VAL A 422 -8.01 11.12 -11.02
CA VAL A 422 -8.31 11.77 -9.74
C VAL A 422 -9.70 12.40 -9.82
N PHE A 423 -10.64 11.81 -9.10
CA PHE A 423 -11.92 12.44 -8.83
C PHE A 423 -11.81 13.39 -7.66
N VAL A 424 -12.49 14.53 -7.71
CA VAL A 424 -12.58 15.48 -6.60
C VAL A 424 -14.04 15.72 -6.23
N PHE A 425 -14.37 15.67 -4.93
CA PHE A 425 -15.74 15.90 -4.46
C PHE A 425 -15.80 16.94 -3.32
N PRO A 426 -16.58 18.03 -3.45
CA PRO A 426 -17.23 18.50 -4.68
C PRO A 426 -16.23 19.18 -5.63
N GLY A 427 -15.02 19.48 -5.18
CA GLY A 427 -14.02 20.23 -5.93
C GLY A 427 -14.38 21.71 -6.11
N ASN A 428 -13.60 22.39 -6.95
CA ASN A 428 -13.78 23.80 -7.32
C ASN A 428 -13.51 24.02 -8.82
N ALA A 429 -13.54 25.26 -9.29
CA ALA A 429 -13.31 25.54 -10.72
C ALA A 429 -11.93 25.07 -11.21
N GLY A 430 -10.88 25.18 -10.38
CA GLY A 430 -9.54 24.77 -10.77
C GLY A 430 -9.38 23.25 -10.90
N THR A 431 -10.01 22.47 -10.01
CA THR A 431 -10.01 21.00 -10.14
C THR A 431 -10.87 20.51 -11.30
N GLN A 432 -11.87 21.30 -11.73
CA GLN A 432 -12.66 21.01 -12.92
C GLN A 432 -11.90 21.27 -14.22
N GLU A 433 -11.05 22.30 -14.24
CA GLU A 433 -10.24 22.73 -15.39
C GLU A 433 -8.81 22.18 -15.38
N GLY A 434 -8.51 21.27 -14.46
CA GLY A 434 -7.17 20.70 -14.26
C GLY A 434 -6.69 19.82 -15.42
N ALA A 435 -5.70 18.97 -15.12
CA ALA A 435 -5.20 18.00 -16.08
C ALA A 435 -6.30 17.05 -16.57
N SER A 436 -6.11 16.43 -17.74
CA SER A 436 -7.12 15.59 -18.40
C SER A 436 -7.60 14.39 -17.57
N ASN A 437 -6.83 14.00 -16.55
CA ASN A 437 -7.13 12.92 -15.61
C ASN A 437 -7.66 13.42 -14.26
N ILE A 438 -8.11 14.68 -14.17
CA ILE A 438 -8.73 15.25 -12.96
C ILE A 438 -10.15 15.70 -13.30
N SER A 439 -11.13 15.34 -12.47
CA SER A 439 -12.51 15.78 -12.68
C SER A 439 -13.31 15.88 -11.39
N ASN A 440 -14.22 16.86 -11.29
CA ASN A 440 -15.13 16.93 -10.15
C ASN A 440 -16.31 15.96 -10.29
N ILE A 441 -16.87 15.55 -9.15
CA ILE A 441 -18.12 14.80 -9.06
C ILE A 441 -19.21 15.74 -8.56
N SER A 442 -20.25 15.98 -9.36
CA SER A 442 -21.37 16.88 -9.04
C SER A 442 -22.69 16.18 -8.70
N ASN A 443 -22.81 14.87 -8.97
CA ASN A 443 -24.11 14.15 -8.94
C ASN A 443 -24.48 13.50 -7.61
N LEU A 444 -23.79 13.81 -6.51
CA LEU A 444 -24.23 13.40 -5.18
C LEU A 444 -25.13 14.50 -4.61
N THR A 445 -26.44 14.36 -4.80
CA THR A 445 -27.45 15.20 -4.17
C THR A 445 -27.60 14.79 -2.70
N GLY A 446 -26.62 15.15 -1.90
CA GLY A 446 -26.62 14.99 -0.46
C GLY A 446 -25.64 16.00 0.11
N ALA A 447 -25.95 16.58 1.28
CA ALA A 447 -24.93 17.29 2.03
C ALA A 447 -23.70 16.37 2.22
N ILE A 448 -22.51 16.95 2.42
CA ILE A 448 -21.23 16.24 2.66
C ILE A 448 -21.36 15.10 3.71
N ALA A 449 -22.42 15.13 4.55
CA ALA A 449 -22.81 14.11 5.51
C ALA A 449 -23.30 12.74 4.95
N ASP A 450 -23.57 12.56 3.65
CA ASP A 450 -23.90 11.22 3.11
C ASP A 450 -22.64 10.40 2.78
N TYR A 451 -21.91 10.00 3.82
CA TYR A 451 -20.72 9.18 3.69
C TYR A 451 -21.00 7.79 3.09
N HIS A 452 -22.21 7.25 3.28
CA HIS A 452 -22.63 5.99 2.65
C HIS A 452 -22.79 6.13 1.13
N GLY A 453 -23.47 7.19 0.68
CA GLY A 453 -23.60 7.51 -0.74
C GLY A 453 -22.23 7.77 -1.40
N LEU A 454 -21.34 8.49 -0.70
CA LEU A 454 -19.96 8.70 -1.15
C LEU A 454 -19.17 7.39 -1.28
N ALA A 455 -19.23 6.50 -0.28
CA ALA A 455 -18.57 5.20 -0.30
C ALA A 455 -19.10 4.31 -1.43
N GLN A 456 -20.42 4.30 -1.66
CA GLN A 456 -21.03 3.56 -2.75
C GLN A 456 -20.61 4.11 -4.11
N ARG A 457 -20.58 5.44 -4.27
CA ARG A 457 -20.11 6.07 -5.51
C ARG A 457 -18.64 5.78 -5.78
N ALA A 458 -17.80 5.77 -4.75
CA ALA A 458 -16.40 5.39 -4.86
C ALA A 458 -16.22 3.94 -5.37
N LYS A 459 -17.06 2.98 -4.92
CA LYS A 459 -17.08 1.62 -5.48
C LYS A 459 -17.42 1.59 -6.96
N GLU A 460 -18.45 2.33 -7.37
CA GLU A 460 -18.90 2.39 -8.77
C GLU A 460 -17.81 2.94 -9.68
N LEU A 461 -17.10 3.97 -9.20
CA LEU A 461 -15.95 4.57 -9.86
C LEU A 461 -14.66 3.75 -9.74
N LYS A 462 -14.69 2.62 -9.04
CA LYS A 462 -13.54 1.73 -8.78
C LYS A 462 -12.36 2.45 -8.13
N VAL A 463 -12.66 3.40 -7.25
CA VAL A 463 -11.67 4.12 -6.45
C VAL A 463 -10.84 3.11 -5.64
N GLY A 464 -9.52 3.20 -5.76
CA GLY A 464 -8.58 2.39 -5.00
C GLY A 464 -7.93 3.12 -3.82
N LEU A 465 -8.11 4.44 -3.72
CA LEU A 465 -7.66 5.25 -2.58
C LEU A 465 -8.53 6.50 -2.45
N VAL A 466 -8.95 6.81 -1.23
CA VAL A 466 -9.62 8.07 -0.88
C VAL A 466 -8.66 8.94 -0.10
N VAL A 467 -8.64 10.25 -0.37
CA VAL A 467 -7.82 11.24 0.35
C VAL A 467 -8.73 12.33 0.89
N VAL A 468 -8.76 12.50 2.21
CA VAL A 468 -9.69 13.44 2.87
C VAL A 468 -8.96 14.72 3.22
N GLY A 469 -9.49 15.86 2.75
CA GLY A 469 -8.96 17.18 3.05
C GLY A 469 -9.61 17.85 4.28
N PRO A 470 -10.95 18.04 4.30
CA PRO A 470 -11.65 18.76 5.36
C PRO A 470 -11.49 18.13 6.75
N ASP A 471 -11.23 18.98 7.74
CA ASP A 471 -11.15 18.65 9.16
C ASP A 471 -12.47 18.07 9.71
N GLU A 472 -13.60 18.67 9.35
CA GLU A 472 -14.92 18.21 9.79
C GLU A 472 -15.20 16.76 9.37
N ASP A 473 -14.81 16.36 8.16
CA ASP A 473 -15.02 15.01 7.66
C ASP A 473 -14.14 13.98 8.36
N VAL A 474 -12.88 14.33 8.64
CA VAL A 474 -11.96 13.49 9.39
C VAL A 474 -12.45 13.28 10.82
N VAL A 475 -12.83 14.36 11.51
CA VAL A 475 -13.31 14.30 12.91
C VAL A 475 -14.66 13.59 13.04
N LYS A 476 -15.49 13.55 11.98
CA LYS A 476 -16.72 12.76 11.94
C LYS A 476 -16.49 11.27 11.60
N GLY A 477 -15.25 10.86 11.39
CA GLY A 477 -14.89 9.45 11.17
C GLY A 477 -15.24 8.94 9.78
N ILE A 478 -15.12 9.77 8.74
CA ILE A 478 -15.39 9.39 7.34
C ILE A 478 -14.62 8.14 6.89
N ASP A 479 -13.41 7.91 7.42
CA ASP A 479 -12.58 6.74 7.14
C ASP A 479 -13.34 5.42 7.32
N LYS A 480 -14.14 5.29 8.38
CA LYS A 480 -14.89 4.07 8.68
C LYS A 480 -15.80 3.64 7.52
N PHE A 481 -16.46 4.59 6.87
CA PHE A 481 -17.41 4.32 5.79
C PHE A 481 -16.72 3.75 4.55
N PHE A 482 -15.49 4.17 4.27
CA PHE A 482 -14.68 3.64 3.17
C PHE A 482 -14.02 2.30 3.53
N ARG A 483 -13.60 2.14 4.79
CA ARG A 483 -13.08 0.87 5.30
C ARG A 483 -14.12 -0.25 5.26
N ASP A 484 -15.37 0.04 5.65
CA ASP A 484 -16.49 -0.92 5.62
C ASP A 484 -16.78 -1.44 4.20
N VAL A 485 -16.35 -0.69 3.18
CA VAL A 485 -16.48 -1.07 1.79
C VAL A 485 -15.20 -1.60 1.14
N ASN A 486 -14.13 -1.79 1.92
CA ASN A 486 -12.80 -2.22 1.49
C ASN A 486 -12.13 -1.24 0.50
N ILE A 487 -12.32 0.06 0.68
CA ILE A 487 -11.58 1.11 -0.04
C ILE A 487 -10.62 1.78 0.95
N PRO A 488 -9.30 1.75 0.71
CA PRO A 488 -8.33 2.48 1.54
C PRO A 488 -8.65 3.97 1.62
N CYS A 489 -8.61 4.53 2.83
CA CYS A 489 -8.89 5.94 3.09
C CYS A 489 -7.71 6.58 3.83
N PHE A 490 -7.05 7.54 3.19
CA PHE A 490 -6.02 8.36 3.78
C PHE A 490 -6.67 9.42 4.68
N ALA A 491 -7.02 8.99 5.88
CA ALA A 491 -7.46 9.80 7.01
C ALA A 491 -7.26 8.97 8.28
N PRO A 492 -6.93 9.60 9.42
CA PRO A 492 -6.88 8.90 10.69
C PRO A 492 -8.26 8.36 11.08
N SER A 493 -8.27 7.37 11.98
CA SER A 493 -9.52 6.88 12.55
C SER A 493 -10.22 7.97 13.37
N LEU A 494 -11.51 7.78 13.65
CA LEU A 494 -12.29 8.69 14.50
C LEU A 494 -11.58 8.93 15.86
N GLU A 495 -11.02 7.88 16.45
CA GLU A 495 -10.34 7.93 17.73
C GLU A 495 -9.00 8.67 17.64
N ALA A 496 -8.26 8.51 16.54
CA ALA A 496 -7.02 9.25 16.32
C ALA A 496 -7.27 10.73 15.95
N ALA A 497 -8.40 11.02 15.29
CA ALA A 497 -8.81 12.37 14.92
C ALA A 497 -9.19 13.25 16.12
N GLU A 498 -9.39 12.67 17.31
CA GLU A 498 -9.62 13.40 18.56
C GLU A 498 -8.47 14.37 18.89
N LEU A 499 -7.25 14.14 18.37
CA LEU A 499 -6.12 15.08 18.48
C LEU A 499 -6.40 16.48 17.88
N GLU A 500 -7.23 16.58 16.83
CA GLU A 500 -7.71 17.87 16.30
C GLU A 500 -9.13 18.18 16.82
N GLY A 501 -9.96 17.15 16.98
CA GLY A 501 -11.36 17.29 17.39
C GLY A 501 -11.55 17.85 18.80
N SER A 502 -10.63 17.62 19.73
CA SER A 502 -10.64 18.21 21.08
C SER A 502 -9.27 18.72 21.49
N LYS A 503 -9.19 20.03 21.72
CA LYS A 503 -7.99 20.70 22.25
C LYS A 503 -7.73 20.27 23.69
N VAL A 504 -8.79 20.02 24.45
CA VAL A 504 -8.68 19.46 25.82
C VAL A 504 -8.02 18.08 25.78
N PHE A 505 -8.47 17.20 24.87
CA PHE A 505 -7.85 15.89 24.69
C PHE A 505 -6.39 16.01 24.27
N ALA A 506 -6.09 16.81 23.24
CA ALA A 506 -4.74 16.98 22.70
C ALA A 506 -3.74 17.47 23.75
N LYS A 507 -4.15 18.43 24.59
CA LYS A 507 -3.33 18.94 25.68
C LYS A 507 -3.14 17.93 26.80
N GLY A 508 -4.21 17.24 27.18
CA GLY A 508 -4.13 16.10 28.09
C GLY A 508 -3.21 15.01 27.59
N PHE A 509 -3.20 14.77 26.27
CA PHE A 509 -2.39 13.75 25.60
C PHE A 509 -0.92 14.12 25.65
N MET A 510 -0.59 15.38 25.34
CA MET A 510 0.79 15.84 25.41
C MET A 510 1.33 15.82 26.84
N ALA A 511 0.56 16.30 27.83
CA ALA A 511 1.00 16.33 29.22
C ALA A 511 1.24 14.93 29.80
N ARG A 512 0.32 13.98 29.61
CA ARG A 512 0.46 12.62 30.16
C ARG A 512 1.58 11.81 29.49
N ASN A 513 1.97 12.18 28.28
CA ASN A 513 3.04 11.52 27.52
C ASN A 513 4.35 12.31 27.48
N ASN A 514 4.48 13.36 28.30
CA ASN A 514 5.67 14.22 28.39
C ASN A 514 6.10 14.85 27.06
N ILE A 515 5.15 15.17 26.18
CA ILE A 515 5.41 15.89 24.93
C ILE A 515 5.46 17.39 25.23
N PRO A 516 6.54 18.11 24.86
CA PRO A 516 6.68 19.53 25.15
C PRO A 516 5.56 20.36 24.53
N THR A 517 4.82 21.09 25.37
CA THR A 517 3.76 22.02 24.96
C THR A 517 3.66 23.17 25.96
N ALA A 518 2.85 24.19 25.65
CA ALA A 518 2.51 25.25 26.60
C ALA A 518 1.86 24.68 27.86
N GLU A 519 2.25 25.17 29.04
CA GLU A 519 1.46 25.00 30.27
C GLU A 519 0.01 25.38 30.00
N TYR A 520 -0.94 24.55 30.47
CA TYR A 520 -2.34 24.76 30.19
C TYR A 520 -3.24 24.30 31.34
N ARG A 521 -4.45 24.84 31.37
CA ARG A 521 -5.59 24.29 32.11
C ARG A 521 -6.86 24.34 31.28
N SER A 522 -7.72 23.37 31.49
CA SER A 522 -9.02 23.27 30.82
C SER A 522 -10.15 23.59 31.80
N PHE A 523 -11.17 24.29 31.32
CA PHE A 523 -12.31 24.72 32.13
C PHE A 523 -13.63 24.43 31.42
N ASP A 524 -14.56 23.82 32.15
CA ASP A 524 -15.95 23.58 31.76
C ASP A 524 -16.93 24.58 32.41
N LYS A 525 -16.47 25.30 33.44
CA LYS A 525 -17.23 26.34 34.14
C LYS A 525 -16.56 27.69 33.99
N LEU A 526 -17.36 28.69 33.62
CA LEU A 526 -16.88 30.05 33.43
C LEU A 526 -16.24 30.62 34.71
N GLU A 527 -16.85 30.47 35.89
CA GLU A 527 -16.31 31.09 37.11
C GLU A 527 -14.92 30.52 37.50
N ASP A 528 -14.68 29.24 37.22
CA ASP A 528 -13.38 28.61 37.46
C ASP A 528 -12.33 29.17 36.47
N ALA A 529 -12.71 29.36 35.20
CA ALA A 529 -11.86 29.99 34.18
C ALA A 529 -11.52 31.45 34.55
N LEU A 530 -12.52 32.25 34.95
CA LEU A 530 -12.34 33.63 35.37
C LEU A 530 -11.42 33.72 36.60
N SER A 531 -11.60 32.82 37.57
CA SER A 531 -10.77 32.76 38.77
C SER A 531 -9.31 32.42 38.44
N TYR A 532 -9.08 31.49 37.51
CA TYR A 532 -7.73 31.18 37.04
C TYR A 532 -7.05 32.36 36.35
N VAL A 533 -7.72 33.04 35.41
CA VAL A 533 -7.17 34.22 34.72
C VAL A 533 -6.83 35.36 35.69
N ARG A 534 -7.65 35.56 36.72
CA ARG A 534 -7.36 36.54 37.78
C ARG A 534 -6.07 36.19 38.53
N ALA A 535 -5.86 34.91 38.84
CA ALA A 535 -4.74 34.42 39.63
C ALA A 535 -3.40 34.35 38.88
N VAL A 536 -3.42 34.06 37.57
CA VAL A 536 -2.22 33.93 36.73
C VAL A 536 -1.47 35.27 36.61
N ASP A 537 -0.14 35.26 36.65
CA ASP A 537 0.73 36.45 36.60
C ASP A 537 1.44 36.66 35.24
N HIS A 538 1.19 35.79 34.27
CA HIS A 538 1.76 35.84 32.91
C HIS A 538 0.70 36.03 31.82
N ARG A 539 1.13 36.27 30.59
CA ARG A 539 0.25 36.39 29.42
C ARG A 539 -0.33 35.03 29.06
N ILE A 540 -1.58 35.02 28.61
CA ILE A 540 -2.32 33.79 28.32
C ILE A 540 -2.85 33.75 26.89
N VAL A 541 -3.18 32.55 26.44
CA VAL A 541 -3.91 32.28 25.19
C VAL A 541 -5.20 31.54 25.55
N ILE A 542 -6.33 32.00 25.02
CA ILE A 542 -7.61 31.32 25.20
C ILE A 542 -7.93 30.57 23.92
N LYS A 543 -8.17 29.26 24.02
CA LYS A 543 -8.59 28.41 22.90
C LYS A 543 -9.94 27.76 23.21
N ALA A 544 -10.93 28.00 22.36
CA ALA A 544 -12.21 27.30 22.44
C ALA A 544 -12.02 25.81 22.06
N ASP A 545 -12.61 24.89 22.82
CA ASP A 545 -12.56 23.46 22.49
C ASP A 545 -13.44 23.12 21.28
N GLY A 546 -13.00 22.16 20.47
CA GLY A 546 -13.66 21.78 19.21
C GLY A 546 -13.13 22.51 17.95
N LEU A 547 -13.78 22.20 16.83
CA LEU A 547 -13.47 22.79 15.51
C LEU A 547 -14.04 24.22 15.41
N ALA A 548 -13.14 25.20 15.41
CA ALA A 548 -13.48 26.63 15.30
C ALA A 548 -12.91 27.29 14.04
N ALA A 549 -12.57 26.49 13.01
CA ALA A 549 -12.02 26.93 11.72
C ALA A 549 -10.84 27.92 11.84
N GLY A 550 -9.94 27.69 12.80
CA GLY A 550 -8.79 28.56 13.10
C GLY A 550 -9.12 29.91 13.77
N LYS A 551 -10.41 30.20 14.03
CA LYS A 551 -10.87 31.45 14.67
C LYS A 551 -11.03 31.36 16.18
N GLY A 552 -11.01 30.14 16.73
CA GLY A 552 -11.20 29.88 18.15
C GLY A 552 -9.96 30.11 19.02
N VAL A 553 -8.92 30.78 18.51
CA VAL A 553 -7.69 31.12 19.26
C VAL A 553 -7.63 32.62 19.46
N ILE A 554 -7.67 33.04 20.72
CA ILE A 554 -7.70 34.44 21.16
C ILE A 554 -6.44 34.74 21.96
N LEU A 555 -5.82 35.88 21.65
CA LEU A 555 -4.56 36.35 22.23
C LEU A 555 -4.83 37.68 22.94
N PRO A 556 -5.42 37.66 24.15
CA PRO A 556 -5.72 38.88 24.89
C PRO A 556 -4.43 39.62 25.27
N GLU A 557 -4.45 40.94 25.16
CA GLU A 557 -3.35 41.81 25.60
C GLU A 557 -3.45 42.15 27.10
N THR A 558 -4.67 42.14 27.66
CA THR A 558 -4.93 42.44 29.08
C THR A 558 -5.76 41.35 29.75
N LYS A 559 -5.73 41.31 31.10
CA LYS A 559 -6.58 40.39 31.87
C LYS A 559 -8.05 40.72 31.68
N GLU A 560 -8.40 41.99 31.59
CA GLU A 560 -9.77 42.46 31.39
C GLU A 560 -10.33 41.97 30.05
N GLU A 561 -9.52 42.05 28.98
CA GLU A 561 -9.87 41.50 27.67
C GLU A 561 -10.05 39.98 27.73
N ALA A 562 -9.15 39.27 28.43
CA ALA A 562 -9.26 37.83 28.60
C ALA A 562 -10.55 37.41 29.32
N LEU A 563 -10.93 38.13 30.39
CA LEU A 563 -12.15 37.86 31.15
C LEU A 563 -13.41 38.09 30.30
N GLU A 564 -13.40 39.12 29.46
CA GLU A 564 -14.53 39.43 28.58
C GLU A 564 -14.67 38.38 27.47
N GLU A 565 -13.57 38.00 26.82
CA GLU A 565 -13.61 36.95 25.79
C GLU A 565 -14.04 35.58 26.34
N LEU A 566 -13.70 35.26 27.60
CA LEU A 566 -14.22 34.06 28.27
C LEU A 566 -15.74 34.08 28.42
N ARG A 567 -16.33 35.22 28.79
CA ARG A 567 -17.81 35.37 28.86
C ARG A 567 -18.43 35.20 27.48
N ILE A 568 -17.87 35.88 26.48
CA ILE A 568 -18.38 35.80 25.11
C ILE A 568 -18.31 34.36 24.58
N ILE A 569 -17.25 33.61 24.88
CA ILE A 569 -17.12 32.21 24.46
C ILE A 569 -18.12 31.30 25.21
N MET A 570 -18.15 31.38 26.54
CA MET A 570 -18.82 30.37 27.39
C MET A 570 -20.27 30.71 27.76
N GLU A 571 -20.67 31.98 27.82
CA GLU A 571 -22.06 32.41 28.10
C GLU A 571 -22.84 32.70 26.81
N GLU A 572 -22.25 33.45 25.87
CA GLU A 572 -22.95 33.88 24.66
C GLU A 572 -22.89 32.84 23.52
N GLY A 573 -22.03 31.81 23.64
CA GLY A 573 -21.91 30.73 22.67
C GLY A 573 -21.38 31.17 21.32
N LYS A 574 -20.37 32.06 21.28
CA LYS A 574 -19.78 32.64 20.06
C LYS A 574 -19.38 31.63 18.98
N PHE A 575 -19.08 30.38 19.36
CA PHE A 575 -18.69 29.30 18.43
C PHE A 575 -19.69 28.13 18.36
N SER A 576 -20.96 28.34 18.74
CA SER A 576 -22.03 27.33 18.69
C SER A 576 -21.70 26.08 19.52
N THR A 577 -21.63 24.89 18.92
CA THR A 577 -21.32 23.62 19.61
C THR A 577 -19.85 23.52 20.06
N ALA A 578 -18.96 24.35 19.51
CA ALA A 578 -17.59 24.53 19.98
C ALA A 578 -17.54 25.63 21.06
N GLY A 579 -16.74 25.46 22.11
CA GLY A 579 -16.60 26.45 23.19
C GLY A 579 -17.40 26.21 24.47
N SER A 580 -18.06 25.04 24.62
CA SER A 580 -18.63 24.60 25.92
C SER A 580 -17.56 24.36 26.99
N SER A 581 -16.33 24.11 26.54
CA SER A 581 -15.13 24.16 27.37
C SER A 581 -14.04 24.97 26.67
N VAL A 582 -13.11 25.49 27.46
CA VAL A 582 -11.97 26.30 26.98
C VAL A 582 -10.67 25.76 27.54
N VAL A 583 -9.60 25.91 26.76
CA VAL A 583 -8.22 25.70 27.19
C VAL A 583 -7.56 27.06 27.34
N ILE A 584 -7.00 27.32 28.51
CA ILE A 584 -6.20 28.52 28.79
C ILE A 584 -4.74 28.07 28.87
N GLU A 585 -3.88 28.65 28.04
CA GLU A 585 -2.46 28.29 27.91
C GLU A 585 -1.55 29.46 28.28
N GLU A 586 -0.33 29.16 28.71
CA GLU A 586 0.74 30.17 28.75
C GLU A 586 0.99 30.72 27.33
N TYR A 587 1.26 32.02 27.23
CA TYR A 587 1.73 32.61 26.00
C TYR A 587 3.18 32.20 25.74
N MET A 588 3.42 31.48 24.65
CA MET A 588 4.76 31.12 24.20
C MET A 588 5.32 32.16 23.22
N GLU A 589 6.55 32.58 23.45
CA GLU A 589 7.29 33.47 22.55
C GLU A 589 8.35 32.68 21.77
N GLY A 590 8.44 32.93 20.47
CA GLY A 590 9.35 32.20 19.57
C GLY A 590 9.01 32.36 18.09
N ASP A 591 9.77 31.66 17.25
CA ASP A 591 9.47 31.51 15.83
C ASP A 591 8.54 30.29 15.63
N GLU A 592 7.36 30.52 15.04
CA GLU A 592 6.39 29.47 14.71
C GLU A 592 6.75 28.79 13.38
N ILE A 593 6.69 27.46 13.36
CA ILE A 593 6.78 26.64 12.15
C ILE A 593 5.63 25.61 12.12
N SER A 594 5.33 25.13 10.93
CA SER A 594 4.44 23.99 10.69
C SER A 594 5.23 22.84 10.09
N LEU A 595 4.96 21.63 10.57
CA LEU A 595 5.59 20.40 10.08
C LEU A 595 4.51 19.39 9.69
N LEU A 596 4.52 18.99 8.42
CA LEU A 596 3.60 17.99 7.88
C LEU A 596 4.29 16.62 7.88
N THR A 597 3.71 15.64 8.58
CA THR A 597 4.34 14.34 8.78
C THR A 597 3.40 13.20 8.37
N PHE A 598 3.79 12.46 7.34
CA PHE A 598 3.14 11.20 6.96
C PHE A 598 3.38 10.15 8.03
N SER A 599 2.38 9.34 8.35
CA SER A 599 2.52 8.20 9.24
C SER A 599 1.65 7.03 8.79
N ASP A 600 2.16 5.82 8.92
CA ASP A 600 1.43 4.57 8.74
C ASP A 600 1.11 3.86 10.07
N GLY A 601 1.38 4.55 11.19
CA GLY A 601 1.25 4.03 12.54
C GLY A 601 2.53 3.45 13.13
N GLU A 602 3.55 3.16 12.32
CA GLU A 602 4.85 2.62 12.74
C GLU A 602 6.01 3.50 12.29
N THR A 603 5.98 3.89 11.03
CA THR A 603 6.98 4.70 10.34
C THR A 603 6.39 6.08 10.05
N PHE A 604 7.23 7.11 10.07
CA PHE A 604 6.81 8.44 9.66
C PHE A 604 7.86 9.13 8.79
N TYR A 605 7.40 10.03 7.91
CA TYR A 605 8.25 10.91 7.10
C TYR A 605 7.72 12.33 7.14
N SER A 606 8.58 13.28 7.50
CA SER A 606 8.24 14.70 7.52
C SER A 606 8.62 15.40 6.22
N LEU A 607 7.71 16.24 5.73
CA LEU A 607 8.00 17.20 4.68
C LEU A 607 8.81 18.38 5.27
N PRO A 608 9.49 19.18 4.44
CA PRO A 608 10.23 20.34 4.93
C PRO A 608 9.33 21.29 5.73
N PRO A 609 9.85 21.90 6.82
CA PRO A 609 9.06 22.79 7.66
C PRO A 609 8.61 24.02 6.84
N GLY A 610 7.41 24.51 7.14
CA GLY A 610 6.90 25.78 6.63
C GLY A 610 6.77 26.81 7.74
N GLN A 611 6.71 28.10 7.38
CA GLN A 611 6.27 29.14 8.30
C GLN A 611 5.05 29.86 7.72
N ASP A 612 3.90 29.66 8.36
CA ASP A 612 2.60 30.24 8.01
C ASP A 612 2.45 31.66 8.57
N HIS A 613 1.67 32.48 7.87
CA HIS A 613 1.33 33.85 8.22
C HIS A 613 -0.17 33.93 8.53
N LYS A 614 -0.56 33.60 9.76
CA LYS A 614 -1.97 33.52 10.17
C LYS A 614 -2.70 34.85 10.23
N ARG A 615 -2.00 35.95 10.51
CA ARG A 615 -2.61 37.28 10.68
C ARG A 615 -3.01 37.90 9.34
N ALA A 616 -4.20 38.50 9.29
CA ALA A 616 -4.80 39.03 8.06
C ALA A 616 -4.01 40.19 7.42
N LEU A 617 -3.37 41.03 8.23
CA LEU A 617 -2.69 42.25 7.80
C LEU A 617 -1.16 42.12 7.93
N GLU A 618 -0.46 42.96 7.18
CA GLU A 618 1.00 43.07 7.19
C GLU A 618 1.55 43.44 8.58
N GLY A 619 2.77 42.99 8.88
CA GLY A 619 3.40 43.17 10.18
C GLY A 619 2.73 42.35 11.29
N ASN A 620 2.11 41.22 10.94
CA ASN A 620 1.40 40.31 11.84
C ASN A 620 0.26 40.99 12.64
N LYS A 621 -0.50 41.87 11.98
CA LYS A 621 -1.62 42.62 12.57
C LYS A 621 -2.99 42.08 12.13
N GLY A 622 -4.04 42.53 12.82
CA GLY A 622 -5.42 42.16 12.50
C GLY A 622 -5.81 40.78 13.02
N PRO A 623 -7.02 40.30 12.68
CA PRO A 623 -7.54 39.03 13.19
C PRO A 623 -6.74 37.82 12.66
N ASN A 624 -6.80 36.71 13.40
CA ASN A 624 -6.32 35.41 12.93
C ASN A 624 -7.19 34.92 11.74
N THR A 625 -6.54 34.26 10.80
CA THR A 625 -7.13 33.67 9.60
C THR A 625 -6.77 32.18 9.54
N GLY A 626 -7.21 31.48 8.50
CA GLY A 626 -6.72 30.14 8.20
C GLY A 626 -5.29 30.09 7.61
N GLY A 627 -4.63 31.24 7.44
CA GLY A 627 -3.31 31.38 6.80
C GLY A 627 -3.39 32.26 5.55
N MET A 628 -2.58 33.33 5.51
CA MET A 628 -2.48 34.28 4.39
C MET A 628 -1.28 34.00 3.46
N GLY A 629 -0.43 33.04 3.82
CA GLY A 629 0.71 32.65 3.02
C GLY A 629 1.73 31.88 3.82
N VAL A 630 2.57 31.13 3.13
CA VAL A 630 3.55 30.23 3.74
C VAL A 630 4.77 30.15 2.84
N TYR A 631 5.96 30.04 3.45
CA TYR A 631 7.18 29.69 2.72
C TYR A 631 7.82 28.46 3.35
N SER A 632 8.50 27.65 2.53
CA SER A 632 9.13 26.40 2.92
C SER A 632 10.28 26.04 1.95
N PRO A 633 11.37 25.40 2.39
CA PRO A 633 11.77 25.18 3.78
C PRO A 633 12.01 26.50 4.55
N VAL A 634 12.06 26.44 5.88
CA VAL A 634 12.35 27.59 6.74
C VAL A 634 13.87 27.71 6.96
N PRO A 635 14.56 28.78 6.47
CA PRO A 635 16.03 28.83 6.44
C PRO A 635 16.74 28.70 7.80
N PHE A 636 16.12 29.13 8.90
CA PHE A 636 16.75 29.05 10.23
C PHE A 636 16.64 27.65 10.86
N VAL A 637 15.78 26.77 10.33
CA VAL A 637 15.57 25.43 10.90
C VAL A 637 16.65 24.49 10.39
N THR A 638 17.52 24.04 11.29
CA THR A 638 18.63 23.12 10.98
C THR A 638 18.20 21.66 11.13
N GLU A 639 18.98 20.73 10.56
CA GLU A 639 18.78 19.29 10.76
C GLU A 639 18.81 18.89 12.25
N GLN A 640 19.67 19.52 13.05
CA GLN A 640 19.71 19.29 14.50
C GLN A 640 18.38 19.66 15.17
N MET A 641 17.77 20.78 14.75
CA MET A 641 16.47 21.21 15.26
C MET A 641 15.35 20.27 14.82
N LEU A 642 15.40 19.74 13.58
CA LEU A 642 14.47 18.71 13.11
C LEU A 642 14.61 17.42 13.92
N ASN A 643 15.83 16.94 14.15
CA ASN A 643 16.08 15.77 15.00
C ASN A 643 15.56 15.98 16.43
N GLN A 644 15.67 17.19 16.97
CA GLN A 644 15.10 17.52 18.28
C GLN A 644 13.57 17.43 18.27
N ILE A 645 12.90 17.90 17.21
CA ILE A 645 11.44 17.73 17.03
C ILE A 645 11.09 16.24 16.94
N ASP A 646 11.84 15.45 16.16
CA ASP A 646 11.58 14.03 16.01
C ASP A 646 11.65 13.29 17.35
N GLU A 647 12.71 13.49 18.12
CA GLU A 647 12.93 12.79 19.40
C GLU A 647 11.98 13.24 20.51
N SER A 648 11.69 14.54 20.59
CA SER A 648 10.93 15.11 21.71
C SER A 648 9.42 15.22 21.45
N ILE A 649 9.00 15.26 20.19
CA ILE A 649 7.60 15.51 19.80
C ILE A 649 7.04 14.36 18.96
N LEU A 650 7.60 14.08 17.78
CA LEU A 650 6.96 13.16 16.83
C LEU A 650 7.03 11.70 17.29
N LYS A 651 8.22 11.19 17.65
CA LYS A 651 8.38 9.80 18.13
C LYS A 651 7.53 9.53 19.37
N PRO A 652 7.53 10.38 20.43
CA PRO A 652 6.66 10.19 21.58
C PRO A 652 5.17 10.25 21.21
N THR A 653 4.78 11.15 20.29
CA THR A 653 3.39 11.27 19.83
C THR A 653 2.90 10.00 19.16
N PHE A 654 3.62 9.50 18.15
CA PHE A 654 3.20 8.27 17.45
C PHE A 654 3.26 7.04 18.37
N ALA A 655 4.28 6.93 19.21
CA ALA A 655 4.40 5.84 20.17
C ALA A 655 3.26 5.85 21.19
N ALA A 656 2.91 7.01 21.74
CA ALA A 656 1.81 7.15 22.70
C ALA A 656 0.44 6.92 22.06
N MET A 657 0.20 7.44 20.85
CA MET A 657 -1.03 7.18 20.09
C MET A 657 -1.24 5.68 19.87
N LYS A 658 -0.17 4.97 19.49
CA LYS A 658 -0.19 3.51 19.35
C LYS A 658 -0.45 2.80 20.68
N ALA A 659 0.22 3.21 21.76
CA ALA A 659 0.07 2.64 23.09
C ALA A 659 -1.35 2.83 23.67
N GLU A 660 -2.01 3.94 23.35
CA GLU A 660 -3.39 4.24 23.74
C GLU A 660 -4.45 3.58 22.84
N GLY A 661 -4.04 2.73 21.87
CA GLY A 661 -4.94 2.02 20.96
C GLY A 661 -5.53 2.91 19.86
N ARG A 662 -4.92 4.07 19.60
CA ARG A 662 -5.37 5.10 18.65
C ARG A 662 -4.31 5.33 17.58
N CYS A 663 -3.84 4.23 16.97
CA CYS A 663 -2.76 4.26 15.99
C CYS A 663 -3.03 5.31 14.91
N PHE A 664 -2.07 6.22 14.70
CA PHE A 664 -2.26 7.35 13.79
C PHE A 664 -1.80 6.97 12.37
N MET A 665 -2.73 6.83 11.45
CA MET A 665 -2.47 6.61 10.02
C MET A 665 -2.97 7.81 9.22
N GLY A 666 -2.12 8.42 8.41
CA GLY A 666 -2.49 9.62 7.64
C GLY A 666 -1.40 10.68 7.68
N LEU A 667 -1.80 11.94 7.79
CA LEU A 667 -0.87 13.08 7.89
C LEU A 667 -1.11 13.86 9.18
N LEU A 668 -0.11 13.89 10.04
CA LEU A 668 -0.08 14.73 11.23
C LEU A 668 0.56 16.07 10.87
N PHE A 669 -0.23 17.13 10.93
CA PHE A 669 0.26 18.49 10.93
C PHE A 669 0.54 18.90 12.37
N THR A 670 1.78 19.33 12.63
CA THR A 670 2.19 19.84 13.95
C THR A 670 2.58 21.31 13.84
N GLY A 671 1.86 22.17 14.55
CA GLY A 671 2.29 23.55 14.78
C GLY A 671 3.29 23.58 15.93
N ILE A 672 4.49 24.12 15.70
CA ILE A 672 5.60 24.10 16.65
C ILE A 672 6.11 25.52 16.87
N MET A 673 6.28 25.90 18.13
CA MET A 673 6.95 27.13 18.54
C MET A 673 8.39 26.81 18.94
N PHE A 674 9.38 27.43 18.29
CA PHE A 674 10.75 27.41 18.78
C PHE A 674 10.95 28.46 19.87
N THR A 675 10.88 28.01 21.12
CA THR A 675 11.11 28.86 22.29
C THR A 675 12.60 28.86 22.68
N PRO A 676 13.04 29.77 23.57
CA PRO A 676 14.39 29.69 24.16
C PRO A 676 14.70 28.37 24.88
N PHE A 677 13.67 27.60 25.24
CA PHE A 677 13.79 26.31 25.93
C PHE A 677 13.67 25.09 25.00
N GLY A 678 13.58 25.31 23.67
CA GLY A 678 13.41 24.27 22.67
C GLY A 678 12.03 24.28 21.98
N PRO A 679 11.78 23.32 21.07
CA PRO A 679 10.52 23.22 20.35
C PRO A 679 9.39 22.79 21.29
N LYS A 680 8.26 23.49 21.23
CA LYS A 680 7.02 23.15 21.93
C LYS A 680 5.87 23.09 20.94
N VAL A 681 5.00 22.09 21.09
CA VAL A 681 3.79 21.94 20.27
C VAL A 681 2.76 23.00 20.63
N ILE A 682 2.27 23.72 19.62
CA ILE A 682 1.16 24.68 19.71
C ILE A 682 -0.17 23.94 19.59
N GLU A 683 -0.29 23.11 18.55
CA GLU A 683 -1.50 22.33 18.23
C GLU A 683 -1.19 21.18 17.26
N TYR A 684 -2.05 20.18 17.28
CA TYR A 684 -2.13 19.14 16.25
C TYR A 684 -3.31 19.40 15.33
N ASN A 685 -3.07 19.23 14.04
CA ASN A 685 -4.12 19.04 13.05
C ASN A 685 -3.85 17.67 12.40
N VAL A 686 -4.89 16.89 12.13
CA VAL A 686 -4.77 15.47 11.75
C VAL A 686 -5.00 15.23 10.25
N ARG A 687 -4.79 16.29 9.47
CA ARG A 687 -4.94 16.35 8.01
C ARG A 687 -3.94 17.34 7.42
N PHE A 688 -3.91 17.41 6.10
CA PHE A 688 -3.11 18.38 5.35
C PHE A 688 -3.43 19.85 5.71
N GLY A 689 -2.39 20.67 5.82
CA GLY A 689 -2.50 22.13 6.07
C GLY A 689 -2.99 22.90 4.85
N ASP A 690 -3.53 24.10 5.05
CA ASP A 690 -3.93 25.00 3.96
C ASP A 690 -3.64 26.43 4.44
N PRO A 691 -2.56 27.09 3.97
CA PRO A 691 -1.94 26.91 2.64
C PRO A 691 -0.64 26.07 2.57
N GLU A 692 -0.25 25.34 3.63
CA GLU A 692 1.01 24.58 3.70
C GLU A 692 1.14 23.49 2.64
N THR A 693 0.04 22.85 2.29
CA THR A 693 0.03 21.76 1.30
C THR A 693 0.42 22.25 -0.08
N GLN A 694 -0.11 23.41 -0.49
CA GLN A 694 0.21 24.04 -1.77
C GLN A 694 1.73 24.21 -1.93
N SER A 695 2.43 24.65 -0.88
CA SER A 695 3.89 24.78 -0.92
C SER A 695 4.59 23.43 -0.94
N SER A 696 4.15 22.51 -0.07
CA SER A 696 4.77 21.20 0.08
C SER A 696 4.69 20.37 -1.22
N MET A 697 3.58 20.46 -1.95
CA MET A 697 3.41 19.73 -3.22
C MET A 697 4.43 20.15 -4.29
N LEU A 698 4.89 21.41 -4.27
CA LEU A 698 5.93 21.90 -5.18
C LEU A 698 7.34 21.44 -4.78
N LEU A 699 7.57 21.13 -3.50
CA LEU A 699 8.84 20.60 -2.99
C LEU A 699 8.97 19.09 -3.14
N ILE A 700 7.87 18.35 -3.26
CA ILE A 700 7.93 16.92 -3.57
C ILE A 700 8.50 16.74 -4.97
N SER A 701 9.55 15.93 -5.10
CA SER A 701 10.23 15.71 -6.37
C SER A 701 9.32 15.02 -7.39
N PRO A 702 9.47 15.28 -8.71
CA PRO A 702 8.66 14.63 -9.74
C PRO A 702 8.82 13.11 -9.84
N ASP A 703 9.92 12.56 -9.31
CA ASP A 703 10.19 11.12 -9.24
C ASP A 703 9.50 10.44 -8.03
N THR A 704 8.99 11.21 -7.07
CA THR A 704 8.25 10.69 -5.93
C THR A 704 6.79 10.46 -6.30
N ASP A 705 6.35 9.21 -6.14
CA ASP A 705 4.95 8.84 -6.31
C ASP A 705 4.16 9.09 -5.01
N LEU A 706 3.53 10.27 -4.94
CA LEU A 706 2.72 10.64 -3.77
C LEU A 706 1.58 9.64 -3.52
N ALA A 707 0.95 9.09 -4.56
CA ALA A 707 -0.15 8.13 -4.39
C ALA A 707 0.33 6.84 -3.71
N ALA A 708 1.53 6.37 -4.04
CA ALA A 708 2.15 5.22 -3.39
C ALA A 708 2.45 5.50 -1.91
N ILE A 709 2.91 6.71 -1.56
CA ILE A 709 3.13 7.13 -0.17
C ILE A 709 1.81 7.11 0.61
N LEU A 710 0.77 7.78 0.08
CA LEU A 710 -0.54 7.84 0.74
C LEU A 710 -1.15 6.44 0.92
N LEU A 711 -1.08 5.60 -0.11
CA LEU A 711 -1.57 4.21 -0.04
C LEU A 711 -0.77 3.39 0.98
N SER A 712 0.55 3.59 1.07
CA SER A 712 1.40 2.89 2.04
C SER A 712 1.09 3.29 3.48
N CYS A 713 0.74 4.56 3.73
CA CYS A 713 0.21 4.99 5.03
C CYS A 713 -1.05 4.22 5.43
N THR A 714 -1.96 3.96 4.48
CA THR A 714 -3.19 3.20 4.78
C THR A 714 -2.96 1.70 4.97
N ASN A 715 -1.80 1.19 4.52
CA ASN A 715 -1.47 -0.24 4.53
C ASN A 715 -0.42 -0.63 5.58
N GLY A 716 0.18 0.33 6.31
CA GLY A 716 1.26 0.03 7.25
C GLY A 716 2.58 -0.33 6.56
N THR A 717 2.84 0.20 5.36
CA THR A 717 4.02 -0.14 4.54
C THR A 717 4.85 1.08 4.13
N LEU A 718 4.78 2.19 4.88
CA LEU A 718 5.46 3.44 4.54
C LEU A 718 6.99 3.28 4.55
N SER A 719 7.53 2.41 5.41
CA SER A 719 8.94 2.04 5.44
C SER A 719 9.48 1.47 4.11
N GLN A 720 8.60 0.98 3.23
CA GLN A 720 8.96 0.44 1.90
C GLN A 720 8.91 1.51 0.80
N THR A 721 8.73 2.78 1.17
CA THR A 721 8.65 3.91 0.24
C THR A 721 9.75 4.93 0.51
N THR A 722 10.09 5.71 -0.51
CA THR A 722 11.06 6.79 -0.42
C THR A 722 10.38 8.11 -0.79
N LEU A 723 10.56 9.14 0.05
CA LEU A 723 10.11 10.50 -0.19
C LEU A 723 11.30 11.34 -0.67
N ASN A 724 11.38 11.59 -1.98
CA ASN A 724 12.40 12.48 -2.55
C ASN A 724 11.86 13.91 -2.65
N LEU A 725 12.70 14.87 -2.30
CA LEU A 725 12.38 16.30 -2.28
C LEU A 725 13.29 17.05 -3.24
N ARG A 726 12.74 18.09 -3.87
CA ARG A 726 13.53 19.04 -4.68
C ARG A 726 14.36 19.92 -3.73
N PRO A 727 15.65 20.15 -4.03
CA PRO A 727 16.38 21.23 -3.35
C PRO A 727 15.75 22.56 -3.75
N GLY A 728 15.70 23.56 -2.87
CA GLY A 728 15.15 24.88 -3.17
C GLY A 728 14.05 25.32 -2.20
N PHE A 729 13.33 26.37 -2.57
CA PHE A 729 12.33 27.03 -1.74
C PHE A 729 11.03 27.26 -2.51
N VAL A 730 9.93 27.31 -1.78
CA VAL A 730 8.61 27.70 -2.27
C VAL A 730 8.07 28.83 -1.42
N CYS A 731 7.58 29.88 -2.06
CA CYS A 731 6.80 30.94 -1.43
C CYS A 731 5.37 30.87 -1.96
N ASN A 732 4.39 30.96 -1.06
CA ASN A 732 2.99 30.86 -1.39
C ASN A 732 2.20 32.01 -0.78
N VAL A 733 1.49 32.77 -1.62
CA VAL A 733 0.69 33.94 -1.24
C VAL A 733 -0.79 33.63 -1.44
N VAL A 734 -1.59 33.81 -0.40
CA VAL A 734 -3.05 33.66 -0.48
C VAL A 734 -3.69 34.95 -0.92
N ILE A 735 -4.58 34.83 -1.90
CA ILE A 735 -5.46 35.90 -2.38
C ILE A 735 -6.86 35.66 -1.83
N ALA A 736 -7.41 36.64 -1.11
CA ALA A 736 -8.70 36.58 -0.44
C ALA A 736 -9.68 37.64 -0.95
N SER A 737 -10.97 37.40 -0.74
CA SER A 737 -12.04 38.39 -0.94
C SER A 737 -11.93 39.51 0.10
N GLY A 738 -12.16 40.76 -0.33
CA GLY A 738 -12.21 41.89 0.58
C GLY A 738 -13.21 41.67 1.73
N GLY A 739 -12.74 41.94 2.95
CA GLY A 739 -13.49 41.72 4.19
C GLY A 739 -13.17 40.40 4.92
N TYR A 740 -12.48 39.44 4.28
CA TYR A 740 -11.97 38.24 4.96
C TYR A 740 -10.97 38.63 6.08
N PRO A 741 -11.01 37.98 7.28
CA PRO A 741 -11.79 36.81 7.70
C PRO A 741 -13.21 37.11 8.23
N GLY A 742 -13.63 38.37 8.20
CA GLY A 742 -14.97 38.83 8.56
C GLY A 742 -16.00 38.61 7.44
N LYS A 743 -16.95 39.53 7.29
CA LYS A 743 -17.97 39.46 6.23
C LYS A 743 -17.36 39.84 4.89
N TYR A 744 -17.51 38.98 3.89
CA TYR A 744 -17.03 39.19 2.52
C TYR A 744 -18.12 38.85 1.50
N GLU A 745 -17.98 39.37 0.29
CA GLU A 745 -18.88 39.09 -0.83
C GLU A 745 -18.37 37.93 -1.69
N THR A 746 -19.29 37.19 -2.31
CA THR A 746 -18.96 36.16 -3.33
C THR A 746 -19.67 36.49 -4.65
N GLY A 747 -19.31 35.80 -5.73
CA GLY A 747 -19.90 36.00 -7.07
C GLY A 747 -19.23 37.07 -7.93
N LYS A 748 -18.12 37.66 -7.46
CA LYS A 748 -17.34 38.64 -8.22
C LYS A 748 -16.65 37.96 -9.40
N ALA A 749 -16.70 38.56 -10.58
CA ALA A 749 -16.03 38.03 -11.76
C ALA A 749 -14.51 38.08 -11.56
N ILE A 750 -13.83 37.01 -11.97
CA ILE A 750 -12.38 36.85 -11.87
C ILE A 750 -11.79 36.89 -13.28
N THR A 751 -10.76 37.69 -13.47
CA THR A 751 -9.85 37.60 -14.60
C THR A 751 -8.60 36.84 -14.16
N LEU A 752 -8.30 35.74 -14.85
CA LEU A 752 -7.15 34.88 -14.59
C LEU A 752 -6.30 34.78 -15.85
N GLN A 753 -5.01 35.10 -15.72
CA GLN A 753 -4.00 34.94 -16.77
C GLN A 753 -3.12 33.73 -16.46
N SER A 754 -2.52 33.13 -17.49
CA SER A 754 -1.55 32.05 -17.30
C SER A 754 -0.27 32.58 -16.67
N PRO A 755 0.21 31.97 -15.57
CA PRO A 755 1.46 32.37 -14.94
C PRO A 755 2.68 31.87 -15.74
N THR A 756 3.89 32.29 -15.34
CA THR A 756 5.16 31.79 -15.91
C THR A 756 5.46 30.34 -15.47
N GLU A 757 6.46 29.71 -16.09
CA GLU A 757 7.06 28.46 -15.57
C GLU A 757 7.48 28.65 -14.09
N ASP A 758 7.34 27.59 -13.28
CA ASP A 758 7.56 27.53 -11.81
C ASP A 758 6.52 28.20 -10.89
N VAL A 759 5.44 28.76 -11.42
CA VAL A 759 4.34 29.33 -10.62
C VAL A 759 3.06 28.53 -10.84
N VAL A 760 2.40 28.14 -9.74
CA VAL A 760 1.12 27.42 -9.76
C VAL A 760 0.07 28.21 -8.99
N ILE A 761 -1.06 28.48 -9.64
CA ILE A 761 -2.20 29.18 -9.04
C ILE A 761 -3.24 28.14 -8.63
N PHE A 762 -3.27 27.80 -7.34
CA PHE A 762 -4.27 26.88 -6.80
C PHE A 762 -5.56 27.64 -6.49
N HIS A 763 -6.64 27.23 -7.15
CA HIS A 763 -8.00 27.65 -6.83
C HIS A 763 -8.44 27.11 -5.47
N ALA A 764 -9.02 28.00 -4.64
CA ALA A 764 -9.73 27.64 -3.41
C ALA A 764 -11.22 28.00 -3.58
N GLY A 765 -11.66 29.14 -3.05
CA GLY A 765 -13.04 29.63 -3.19
C GLY A 765 -13.33 30.19 -4.57
N THR A 766 -13.38 29.35 -5.60
CA THR A 766 -13.78 29.72 -6.97
C THR A 766 -14.82 28.76 -7.53
N ARG A 767 -15.69 29.28 -8.39
CA ARG A 767 -16.68 28.49 -9.14
C ARG A 767 -16.87 29.07 -10.54
N LYS A 768 -17.24 28.25 -11.51
CA LYS A 768 -17.82 28.73 -12.75
C LYS A 768 -19.32 28.92 -12.59
N ASP A 769 -19.84 30.00 -13.13
CA ASP A 769 -21.29 30.18 -13.24
C ASP A 769 -21.82 29.26 -14.35
N GLU A 770 -22.87 28.50 -14.06
CA GLU A 770 -23.47 27.56 -15.02
C GLU A 770 -24.16 28.28 -16.20
N LYS A 771 -24.53 29.56 -16.05
CA LYS A 771 -25.26 30.32 -17.08
C LYS A 771 -24.34 30.94 -18.12
N ASP A 772 -23.25 31.57 -17.68
CA ASP A 772 -22.34 32.33 -18.55
C ASP A 772 -20.92 31.75 -18.64
N GLY A 773 -20.61 30.71 -17.85
CA GLY A 773 -19.29 30.07 -17.81
C GLY A 773 -18.20 30.91 -17.13
N VAL A 774 -18.53 32.11 -16.61
CA VAL A 774 -17.56 33.05 -16.04
C VAL A 774 -17.06 32.53 -14.70
N LEU A 775 -15.74 32.62 -14.49
CA LEU A 775 -15.08 32.29 -13.23
C LEU A 775 -15.42 33.36 -12.17
N ARG A 776 -15.92 32.95 -11.02
CA ARG A 776 -16.38 33.83 -9.94
C ARG A 776 -15.84 33.43 -8.57
N THR A 777 -15.72 34.41 -7.67
CA THR A 777 -15.38 34.17 -6.26
C THR A 777 -16.49 33.36 -5.57
N ALA A 778 -16.10 32.43 -4.70
CA ALA A 778 -17.00 31.51 -4.01
C ALA A 778 -16.62 31.21 -2.55
N GLY A 779 -15.59 31.89 -2.02
CA GLY A 779 -15.14 31.72 -0.64
C GLY A 779 -14.32 32.91 -0.15
N GLY A 780 -13.91 32.85 1.11
CA GLY A 780 -13.08 33.89 1.74
C GLY A 780 -11.67 33.92 1.18
N ARG A 781 -10.99 32.76 1.20
CA ARG A 781 -9.74 32.54 0.44
C ARG A 781 -10.10 32.09 -0.96
N VAL A 782 -9.61 32.79 -1.97
CA VAL A 782 -10.00 32.60 -3.37
C VAL A 782 -8.92 31.83 -4.14
N PHE A 783 -7.66 32.25 -4.01
CA PHE A 783 -6.51 31.58 -4.64
C PHE A 783 -5.33 31.45 -3.69
N SER A 784 -4.42 30.54 -4.01
CA SER A 784 -3.12 30.37 -3.40
C SER A 784 -2.08 30.32 -4.51
N VAL A 785 -1.22 31.33 -4.60
CA VAL A 785 -0.20 31.46 -5.64
C VAL A 785 1.13 30.97 -5.08
N ALA A 786 1.53 29.74 -5.46
CA ALA A 786 2.76 29.12 -5.00
C ALA A 786 3.82 29.16 -6.10
N ALA A 787 5.05 29.52 -5.76
CA ALA A 787 6.16 29.58 -6.71
C ALA A 787 7.42 28.92 -6.15
N TYR A 788 8.05 28.08 -6.96
CA TYR A 788 9.34 27.47 -6.67
C TYR A 788 10.50 28.37 -7.14
N GLY A 789 11.57 28.43 -6.36
CA GLY A 789 12.84 29.06 -6.72
C GLY A 789 14.02 28.34 -6.08
N ASP A 790 15.20 28.42 -6.70
CA ASP A 790 16.40 27.80 -6.16
C ASP A 790 16.90 28.56 -4.91
N THR A 791 16.48 29.82 -4.77
CA THR A 791 16.66 30.65 -3.57
C THR A 791 15.33 31.16 -3.06
N ILE A 792 15.25 31.48 -1.76
CA ILE A 792 14.04 32.03 -1.14
C ILE A 792 13.63 33.38 -1.77
N GLN A 793 14.59 34.23 -2.13
CA GLN A 793 14.36 35.52 -2.80
C GLN A 793 13.70 35.32 -4.17
N GLU A 794 14.18 34.33 -4.93
CA GLU A 794 13.60 34.01 -6.22
C GLU A 794 12.16 33.49 -6.08
N ALA A 795 11.93 32.59 -5.13
CA ALA A 795 10.59 32.06 -4.84
C ALA A 795 9.62 33.19 -4.45
N ILE A 796 10.04 34.13 -3.59
CA ILE A 796 9.25 35.32 -3.22
C ILE A 796 8.91 36.17 -4.45
N ARG A 797 9.93 36.53 -5.25
CA ARG A 797 9.75 37.37 -6.43
C ARG A 797 8.80 36.72 -7.44
N LYS A 798 8.94 35.42 -7.69
CA LYS A 798 8.07 34.65 -8.60
C LYS A 798 6.64 34.57 -8.07
N ALA A 799 6.44 34.33 -6.77
CA ALA A 799 5.11 34.26 -6.17
C ALA A 799 4.34 35.58 -6.31
N TYR A 800 4.98 36.72 -5.99
CA TYR A 800 4.35 38.04 -6.14
C TYR A 800 4.08 38.41 -7.59
N LYS A 801 4.96 38.02 -8.52
CA LYS A 801 4.69 38.16 -9.96
C LYS A 801 3.48 37.31 -10.39
N GLY A 802 3.31 36.12 -9.81
CA GLY A 802 2.14 35.27 -10.05
C GLY A 802 0.83 35.87 -9.54
N VAL A 803 0.87 36.66 -8.46
CA VAL A 803 -0.31 37.37 -7.94
C VAL A 803 -0.86 38.36 -8.97
N GLU A 804 0.00 38.98 -9.78
CA GLU A 804 -0.40 39.92 -10.85
C GLU A 804 -1.25 39.24 -11.95
N CYS A 805 -1.21 37.90 -12.06
CA CYS A 805 -2.03 37.14 -13.01
C CYS A 805 -3.50 37.01 -12.58
N VAL A 806 -3.87 37.45 -11.37
CA VAL A 806 -5.21 37.33 -10.80
C VAL A 806 -5.81 38.70 -10.55
N SER A 807 -7.06 38.93 -10.98
CA SER A 807 -7.76 40.19 -10.72
C SER A 807 -9.26 39.98 -10.46
N PHE A 808 -9.76 40.59 -9.38
CA PHE A 808 -11.18 40.79 -9.06
C PHE A 808 -11.28 41.91 -7.99
N GLU A 809 -12.46 42.49 -7.78
CA GLU A 809 -12.65 43.60 -6.83
C GLU A 809 -13.77 43.30 -5.82
N PRO A 810 -13.55 43.47 -4.49
CA PRO A 810 -12.27 43.76 -3.82
C PRO A 810 -11.41 42.50 -3.61
N MET A 811 -10.12 42.60 -3.94
CA MET A 811 -9.09 41.56 -3.74
C MET A 811 -8.08 41.98 -2.67
N VAL A 812 -7.70 41.07 -1.78
CA VAL A 812 -6.75 41.33 -0.68
C VAL A 812 -5.71 40.21 -0.62
N PHE A 813 -4.44 40.58 -0.44
CA PHE A 813 -3.32 39.68 -0.17
C PHE A 813 -2.25 40.44 0.63
N ARG A 814 -1.38 39.72 1.35
CA ARG A 814 -0.27 40.32 2.11
C ARG A 814 0.96 40.53 1.23
N LYS A 815 1.65 41.67 1.39
CA LYS A 815 2.89 41.98 0.65
C LYS A 815 4.18 41.64 1.40
N ASP A 816 4.06 41.04 2.58
CA ASP A 816 5.17 40.77 3.50
C ASP A 816 5.38 39.27 3.80
N ILE A 817 4.82 38.37 2.99
CA ILE A 817 5.07 36.93 3.12
C ILE A 817 6.55 36.66 2.89
N ALA A 818 7.21 36.05 3.89
CA ALA A 818 8.65 35.81 3.91
C ALA A 818 9.51 37.09 3.81
N SER A 819 8.96 38.26 4.18
CA SER A 819 9.65 39.57 4.12
C SER A 819 11.00 39.61 4.86
N ARG A 820 11.18 38.78 5.90
CA ARG A 820 12.45 38.59 6.63
C ARG A 820 13.63 38.25 5.70
N TYR A 821 13.35 37.65 4.54
CA TYR A 821 14.35 37.20 3.56
C TYR A 821 14.25 37.92 2.21
N ALA A 822 13.38 38.93 2.10
CA ALA A 822 13.13 39.63 0.83
C ALA A 822 14.27 40.59 0.41
N THR A 823 15.21 40.91 1.30
CA THR A 823 16.34 41.82 1.01
C THR A 823 17.67 41.07 0.85
N SER A 824 18.26 41.22 -0.33
CA SER A 824 19.70 41.47 -0.51
C SER A 824 19.87 42.52 -1.59
#